data_AF-A0A524HSJ5-F1
#
_entry.id   AF-A0A524HSJ5-F1
#
_cell.length_a   1.000
_cell.length_b   1.000
_cell.length_c   1.000
_cell.angle_alpha   90.00
_cell.angle_beta   90.00
_cell.angle_gamma   90.00
#
_symmetry.space_group_name_H-M   'P 1'
#
loop_
_entity.id
_entity.type
_entity.pdbx_description
1 polymer ?
#
loop_
_entity_poly.entity_id
_entity_poly.type
_entity_poly.pdbx_seq_one_letter_code
_entity_poly.pdbx_strand_id
1 'polypeptide(L)'
;MRSVSHRFLYAYLAILSICAGIIVFLSGTIGHVNDLFPGPLPDQWYPMTEHVVLLYGIAPLVIFAAIVLFMAPGFSLVLAFGKPRNTVEAVLMSFLVSVALHILASSMVKLAYDGIGDSPFRDAIIGTTLVAWAILAARVVSGTVILPFFIGKDYRRLAWLVGASLLTLYLLYPFIFWQDFNPDGLELLTMGRSLDLFLLPRLPTGAPPGLGVGMIAATYPVHWFISLFGPIEVAARLPLLLYGPLILAGLYGLIEWRSSRSLSISEDFAVALGLSVVIAAMVFNDAYYAYAVDIASPANIDLLAVSGMLAAAYFLWAKKPGWCVGFAMLAYFTRPTGLLFLVLLGAGIAVSTSRHKGIRLRTVAIALAGCIVLAVLYNELLSPSNMGNILSRLRLLRIDDYGRLLFLLIPAGIIPPFALFYTRAHDSLSRSLTVITAGYLAFFYVVAFVALHHFTPVMILPLAVFWRVVARSPSRPIIIGATVVAAAVALAMVQPRCYMVDRTMRSLGHATDYKIGLYDGGYAEYREAFDQKSLLDSLFRPWHQVEDPATELVGSSWLQIRYAAQRDTSDINYIVQPLHDPDPAGFMKIADNGVGAVFVKDLDRWHRDRYTPPRTDCRSPVLELSKETLYRRWGEPAHNYSVDMRSILQRAIDLLR
;
A
#
# COMPACT_ATOMS: atom_id res chain seq x y z
N MET A 1 35.48 -1.56 22.65
CA MET A 1 34.50 -0.83 21.80
C MET A 1 34.90 -0.79 20.33
N ARG A 2 36.08 -0.27 19.95
CA ARG A 2 36.54 -0.25 18.54
C ARG A 2 36.53 -1.63 17.86
N SER A 3 37.02 -2.68 18.53
CA SER A 3 37.02 -4.05 17.98
C SER A 3 35.63 -4.59 17.62
N VAL A 4 34.59 -4.21 18.38
CA VAL A 4 33.22 -4.67 18.13
C VAL A 4 32.62 -3.95 16.92
N SER A 5 32.88 -2.64 16.76
CA SER A 5 32.43 -1.89 15.58
C SER A 5 33.02 -2.46 14.28
N HIS A 6 34.27 -2.92 14.29
CA HIS A 6 34.89 -3.56 13.13
C HIS A 6 34.24 -4.91 12.82
N ARG A 7 34.00 -5.76 13.83
CA ARG A 7 33.29 -7.04 13.65
C ARG A 7 31.89 -6.84 13.06
N PHE A 8 31.15 -5.84 13.54
CA PHE A 8 29.86 -5.49 12.98
C PHE A 8 29.98 -5.08 11.50
N LEU A 9 30.95 -4.23 11.16
CA LEU A 9 31.14 -3.75 9.79
C LEU A 9 31.41 -4.90 8.80
N TYR A 10 32.25 -5.88 9.18
CA TYR A 10 32.52 -7.07 8.38
C TYR A 10 31.30 -7.98 8.27
N ALA A 11 30.58 -8.22 9.37
CA ALA A 11 29.35 -9.02 9.34
C ALA A 11 28.27 -8.36 8.47
N TYR A 12 28.14 -7.04 8.57
CA TYR A 12 27.21 -6.28 7.75
C TYR A 12 27.58 -6.33 6.27
N LEU A 13 28.87 -6.15 5.92
CA LEU A 13 29.33 -6.33 4.54
C LEU A 13 29.04 -7.73 4.02
N ALA A 14 29.30 -8.77 4.82
CA ALA A 14 29.02 -10.15 4.44
C ALA A 14 27.54 -10.38 4.13
N ILE A 15 26.64 -9.85 4.97
CA ILE A 15 25.19 -9.89 4.73
C ILE A 15 24.84 -9.17 3.41
N LEU A 16 25.39 -7.99 3.17
CA LEU A 16 25.14 -7.24 1.94
C LEU A 16 25.65 -7.98 0.70
N SER A 17 26.84 -8.58 0.76
CA SER A 17 27.41 -9.38 -0.32
C SER A 17 26.58 -10.63 -0.61
N ILE A 18 26.09 -11.31 0.44
CA ILE A 18 25.20 -12.48 0.28
C ILE A 18 23.88 -12.05 -0.36
N CYS A 19 23.26 -10.97 0.11
CA CYS A 19 22.00 -10.47 -0.46
C CYS A 19 22.18 -10.04 -1.92
N ALA A 20 23.27 -9.34 -2.24
CA ALA A 20 23.61 -8.96 -3.61
C ALA A 20 23.79 -10.20 -4.50
N GLY A 21 24.52 -11.21 -4.04
CA GLY A 21 24.68 -12.48 -4.75
C GLY A 21 23.34 -13.18 -5.01
N ILE A 22 22.47 -13.27 -3.99
CA ILE A 22 21.13 -13.84 -4.13
C ILE A 22 20.34 -13.11 -5.22
N ILE A 23 20.34 -11.76 -5.23
CA ILE A 23 19.59 -11.00 -6.24
C ILE A 23 20.19 -11.15 -7.64
N VAL A 24 21.52 -11.20 -7.77
CA VAL A 24 22.17 -11.39 -9.08
C VAL A 24 21.86 -12.77 -9.65
N PHE A 25 21.89 -13.83 -8.85
CA PHE A 25 21.77 -15.21 -9.36
C PHE A 25 20.35 -15.79 -9.30
N LEU A 26 19.48 -15.30 -8.42
CA LEU A 26 18.19 -15.95 -8.12
C LEU A 26 16.97 -15.03 -8.31
N SER A 27 17.12 -13.79 -8.78
CA SER A 27 15.97 -12.88 -9.01
C SER A 27 14.91 -13.45 -9.95
N GLY A 28 15.31 -14.20 -10.99
CA GLY A 28 14.39 -14.88 -11.92
C GLY A 28 13.46 -15.91 -11.27
N THR A 29 13.77 -16.36 -10.05
CA THR A 29 12.92 -17.27 -9.27
C THR A 29 11.53 -16.68 -9.03
N ILE A 30 11.41 -15.37 -8.82
CA ILE A 30 10.12 -14.74 -8.51
C ILE A 30 9.19 -14.77 -9.72
N GLY A 31 9.72 -14.51 -10.92
CA GLY A 31 8.99 -14.68 -12.17
C GLY A 31 8.55 -16.12 -12.38
N HIS A 32 9.46 -17.08 -12.17
CA HIS A 32 9.14 -18.50 -12.28
C HIS A 32 8.01 -18.93 -11.32
N VAL A 33 7.97 -18.40 -10.10
CA VAL A 33 6.89 -18.67 -9.13
C VAL A 33 5.57 -18.01 -9.54
N ASN A 34 5.62 -16.79 -10.07
CA ASN A 34 4.43 -16.12 -10.61
C ASN A 34 3.77 -16.97 -11.71
N ASP A 35 4.59 -17.61 -12.55
CA ASP A 35 4.15 -18.34 -13.75
C ASP A 35 3.87 -19.82 -13.51
N LEU A 36 4.08 -20.32 -12.29
CA LEU A 36 3.89 -21.74 -11.91
C LEU A 36 2.46 -22.24 -12.19
N PHE A 37 1.46 -21.37 -12.06
CA PHE A 37 0.06 -21.70 -12.29
C PHE A 37 -0.56 -20.64 -13.21
N PRO A 38 -0.44 -20.78 -14.54
CA PRO A 38 -1.07 -19.84 -15.46
C PRO A 38 -2.60 -19.97 -15.47
N GLY A 39 -3.11 -21.20 -15.31
CA GLY A 39 -4.54 -21.52 -15.27
C GLY A 39 -5.15 -21.55 -13.86
N PRO A 40 -6.16 -22.42 -13.62
CA PRO A 40 -6.75 -22.61 -12.30
C PRO A 40 -5.73 -23.23 -11.32
N LEU A 41 -5.84 -22.88 -10.04
CA LEU A 41 -5.02 -23.50 -8.99
C LEU A 41 -5.46 -24.95 -8.72
N PRO A 42 -4.57 -25.81 -8.19
CA PRO A 42 -4.90 -27.19 -7.80
C PRO A 42 -5.97 -27.26 -6.69
N ASP A 43 -6.74 -28.35 -6.59
CA ASP A 43 -7.77 -28.50 -5.54
C ASP A 43 -7.19 -28.43 -4.10
N GLN A 44 -5.98 -28.97 -3.89
CA GLN A 44 -5.18 -28.75 -2.68
C GLN A 44 -4.19 -27.60 -2.90
N TRP A 45 -4.72 -26.37 -2.94
CA TRP A 45 -3.94 -25.21 -3.36
C TRP A 45 -2.98 -24.66 -2.29
N TYR A 46 -3.14 -24.96 -0.98
CA TYR A 46 -2.20 -24.48 0.05
C TYR A 46 -2.25 -25.26 1.38
N PRO A 47 -1.11 -25.65 1.99
CA PRO A 47 0.26 -25.50 1.49
C PRO A 47 0.57 -26.46 0.34
N MET A 48 1.38 -26.02 -0.63
CA MET A 48 1.74 -26.81 -1.82
C MET A 48 3.00 -27.64 -1.55
N THR A 49 2.87 -28.96 -1.49
CA THR A 49 3.98 -29.86 -1.17
C THR A 49 4.97 -30.08 -2.33
N GLU A 50 4.50 -29.93 -3.58
CA GLU A 50 5.29 -30.24 -4.79
C GLU A 50 6.42 -29.23 -5.06
N HIS A 51 6.25 -27.99 -4.60
CA HIS A 51 7.21 -26.90 -4.81
C HIS A 51 7.75 -26.32 -3.48
N VAL A 52 7.78 -27.10 -2.40
CA VAL A 52 8.09 -26.61 -1.03
C VAL A 52 9.39 -25.81 -0.94
N VAL A 53 10.47 -26.33 -1.53
CA VAL A 53 11.79 -25.67 -1.46
C VAL A 53 11.76 -24.32 -2.19
N LEU A 54 11.12 -24.29 -3.36
CA LEU A 54 10.98 -23.09 -4.18
C LEU A 54 10.09 -22.05 -3.48
N LEU A 55 8.89 -22.45 -3.06
CA LEU A 55 7.87 -21.55 -2.54
C LEU A 55 8.16 -21.07 -1.12
N TYR A 56 8.67 -21.96 -0.25
CA TYR A 56 8.83 -21.67 1.17
C TYR A 56 10.27 -21.46 1.62
N GLY A 57 11.25 -21.77 0.76
CA GLY A 57 12.68 -21.54 1.00
C GLY A 57 13.25 -20.44 0.11
N ILE A 58 13.37 -20.70 -1.19
CA ILE A 58 14.12 -19.85 -2.13
C ILE A 58 13.41 -18.51 -2.39
N ALA A 59 12.12 -18.51 -2.73
CA ALA A 59 11.40 -17.28 -3.03
C ALA A 59 11.36 -16.29 -1.84
N PRO A 60 11.05 -16.73 -0.59
CA PRO A 60 11.16 -15.88 0.59
C PRO A 60 12.57 -15.33 0.82
N LEU A 61 13.61 -16.14 0.59
CA LEU A 61 15.00 -15.71 0.70
C LEU A 61 15.34 -14.61 -0.32
N VAL A 62 14.91 -14.75 -1.57
CA VAL A 62 15.12 -13.75 -2.64
C VAL A 62 14.39 -12.45 -2.31
N ILE A 63 13.12 -12.52 -1.89
CA ILE A 63 12.33 -11.35 -1.49
C ILE A 63 12.98 -10.63 -0.31
N PHE A 64 13.41 -11.38 0.70
CA PHE A 64 14.04 -10.78 1.88
C PHE A 64 15.40 -10.15 1.54
N ALA A 65 16.19 -10.78 0.69
CA ALA A 65 17.44 -10.20 0.18
C ALA A 65 17.19 -8.87 -0.55
N ALA A 66 16.13 -8.78 -1.36
CA ALA A 66 15.74 -7.54 -2.03
C ALA A 66 15.39 -6.44 -1.02
N ILE A 67 14.56 -6.75 -0.02
CA ILE A 67 14.19 -5.79 1.04
C ILE A 67 15.43 -5.27 1.79
N VAL A 68 16.36 -6.17 2.13
CA VAL A 68 17.62 -5.79 2.79
C VAL A 68 18.44 -4.86 1.89
N LEU A 69 18.61 -5.18 0.60
CA LEU A 69 19.34 -4.32 -0.32
C LEU A 69 18.67 -2.95 -0.53
N PHE A 70 17.34 -2.89 -0.63
CA PHE A 70 16.64 -1.61 -0.74
C PHE A 70 16.84 -0.73 0.49
N MET A 71 16.90 -1.33 1.69
CA MET A 71 17.09 -0.60 2.95
C MET A 71 18.55 -0.28 3.27
N ALA A 72 19.49 -1.06 2.73
CA ALA A 72 20.93 -0.98 3.03
C ALA A 72 21.58 0.40 2.79
N PRO A 73 21.37 1.11 1.66
CA PRO A 73 22.07 2.37 1.42
C PRO A 73 21.63 3.44 2.43
N GLY A 74 20.34 3.51 2.74
CA GLY A 74 19.81 4.37 3.80
C GLY A 74 20.33 3.98 5.18
N PHE A 75 20.35 2.69 5.50
CA PHE A 75 20.85 2.20 6.79
C PHE A 75 22.32 2.54 7.02
N SER A 76 23.17 2.33 6.01
CA SER A 76 24.57 2.68 6.06
C SER A 76 24.79 4.18 6.32
N LEU A 77 24.07 5.06 5.60
CA LEU A 77 24.20 6.51 5.79
C LEU A 77 23.61 7.01 7.10
N VAL A 78 22.53 6.40 7.59
CA VAL A 78 21.95 6.73 8.90
C VAL A 78 22.90 6.36 10.03
N LEU A 79 23.55 5.20 9.95
CA LEU A 79 24.60 4.85 10.92
C LEU A 79 25.81 5.79 10.83
N ALA A 80 26.17 6.24 9.62
CA ALA A 80 27.29 7.13 9.38
C ALA A 80 27.05 8.56 9.90
N PHE A 81 25.83 9.08 9.75
CA PHE A 81 25.50 10.50 9.97
C PHE A 81 24.30 10.77 10.88
N GLY A 82 23.27 9.92 10.83
CA GLY A 82 21.96 10.16 11.45
C GLY A 82 21.91 10.02 12.97
N LYS A 83 22.90 9.33 13.57
CA LYS A 83 23.00 9.06 15.03
C LYS A 83 21.67 8.51 15.60
N PRO A 84 21.18 7.35 15.10
CA PRO A 84 19.98 6.72 15.64
C PRO A 84 20.21 6.28 17.08
N ARG A 85 19.18 6.40 17.93
CA ARG A 85 19.29 6.03 19.36
C ARG A 85 19.03 4.55 19.63
N ASN A 86 18.35 3.86 18.73
CA ASN A 86 17.96 2.45 18.85
C ASN A 86 17.61 1.88 17.46
N THR A 87 17.29 0.59 17.37
CA THR A 87 16.95 -0.07 16.10
C THR A 87 15.72 0.54 15.43
N VAL A 88 14.71 0.91 16.21
CA VAL A 88 13.48 1.52 15.69
C VAL A 88 13.78 2.83 14.95
N GLU A 89 14.55 3.73 15.59
CA GLU A 89 14.98 4.98 14.95
C GLU A 89 15.80 4.70 13.70
N ALA A 90 16.73 3.74 13.77
CA ALA A 90 17.58 3.39 12.63
C ALA A 90 16.73 2.92 11.45
N VAL A 91 15.83 1.95 11.64
CA VAL A 91 14.98 1.39 10.57
C VAL A 91 14.12 2.47 9.92
N LEU A 92 13.43 3.30 10.72
CA LEU A 92 12.59 4.37 10.17
C LEU A 92 13.45 5.36 9.36
N MET A 93 14.51 5.92 9.95
CA MET A 93 15.38 6.85 9.21
C MET A 93 15.94 6.23 7.93
N SER A 94 16.33 4.95 7.98
CA SER A 94 16.91 4.24 6.85
C SER A 94 15.95 4.16 5.68
N PHE A 95 14.66 3.91 5.94
CA PHE A 95 13.66 3.87 4.90
C PHE A 95 13.54 5.20 4.16
N LEU A 96 13.41 6.31 4.89
CA LEU A 96 13.28 7.64 4.25
C LEU A 96 14.53 8.01 3.44
N VAL A 97 15.73 7.70 3.95
CA VAL A 97 16.97 7.95 3.23
C VAL A 97 17.09 7.04 2.00
N SER A 98 16.75 5.76 2.12
CA SER A 98 16.72 4.82 1.00
C SER A 98 15.77 5.28 -0.09
N VAL A 99 14.57 5.76 0.26
CA VAL A 99 13.63 6.34 -0.72
C VAL A 99 14.29 7.46 -1.52
N ALA A 100 14.90 8.43 -0.83
CA ALA A 100 15.58 9.54 -1.50
C ALA A 100 16.75 9.08 -2.37
N LEU A 101 17.57 8.14 -1.89
CA LEU A 101 18.71 7.62 -2.64
C LEU A 101 18.30 6.84 -3.88
N HIS A 102 17.27 6.00 -3.81
CA HIS A 102 16.80 5.24 -4.97
C HIS A 102 16.17 6.16 -6.02
N ILE A 103 15.46 7.21 -5.60
CA ILE A 103 14.97 8.25 -6.52
C ILE A 103 16.14 8.93 -7.23
N LEU A 104 17.18 9.33 -6.49
CA LEU A 104 18.36 9.97 -7.07
C LEU A 104 19.13 9.02 -7.99
N ALA A 105 19.39 7.80 -7.55
CA ALA A 105 20.13 6.80 -8.32
C ALA A 105 19.39 6.45 -9.62
N SER A 106 18.10 6.15 -9.56
CA SER A 106 17.29 5.89 -10.76
C SER A 106 17.26 7.09 -11.70
N SER A 107 17.15 8.31 -11.17
CA SER A 107 17.20 9.53 -11.99
C SER A 107 18.54 9.68 -12.70
N MET A 108 19.66 9.42 -12.00
CA MET A 108 21.00 9.49 -12.59
C MET A 108 21.21 8.43 -13.67
N VAL A 109 20.73 7.20 -13.46
CA VAL A 109 20.80 6.14 -14.48
C VAL A 109 20.02 6.55 -15.73
N LYS A 110 18.80 7.09 -15.59
CA LYS A 110 18.00 7.59 -16.74
C LYS A 110 18.63 8.74 -17.50
N LEU A 111 19.45 9.56 -16.83
CA LEU A 111 20.18 10.63 -17.50
C LEU A 111 21.39 10.09 -18.27
N ALA A 112 21.91 8.93 -17.89
CA ALA A 112 23.06 8.29 -18.52
C ALA A 112 22.68 7.28 -19.62
N TYR A 113 21.46 6.72 -19.57
CA TYR A 113 20.95 5.69 -20.48
C TYR A 113 19.56 6.07 -20.97
N ASP A 114 19.19 5.72 -22.21
CA ASP A 114 17.84 5.92 -22.80
C ASP A 114 16.79 4.97 -22.19
N GLY A 115 16.64 5.05 -20.86
CA GLY A 115 15.79 4.18 -20.05
C GLY A 115 16.57 3.30 -19.07
N ILE A 116 15.85 2.75 -18.11
CA ILE A 116 16.39 1.78 -17.15
C ILE A 116 16.00 0.38 -17.62
N GLY A 117 16.95 -0.37 -18.17
CA GLY A 117 16.83 -1.83 -18.23
C GLY A 117 17.06 -2.47 -16.85
N ASP A 118 16.75 -3.76 -16.72
CA ASP A 118 16.86 -4.49 -15.44
C ASP A 118 18.29 -4.48 -14.84
N SER A 119 19.32 -4.64 -15.67
CA SER A 119 20.72 -4.67 -15.18
C SER A 119 21.20 -3.30 -14.68
N PRO A 120 21.08 -2.19 -15.44
CA PRO A 120 21.51 -0.86 -14.99
C PRO A 120 20.94 -0.45 -13.62
N PHE A 121 19.68 -0.78 -13.34
CA PHE A 121 19.07 -0.46 -12.04
C PHE A 121 19.68 -1.27 -10.90
N ARG A 122 19.73 -2.60 -11.07
CA ARG A 122 20.29 -3.51 -10.08
C ARG A 122 21.72 -3.11 -9.73
N ASP A 123 22.52 -2.81 -10.77
CA ASP A 123 23.91 -2.41 -10.62
C ASP A 123 24.02 -1.04 -9.90
N ALA A 124 23.11 -0.10 -10.18
CA ALA A 124 23.04 1.17 -9.47
C ALA A 124 22.67 1.02 -7.99
N ILE A 125 21.75 0.10 -7.63
CA ILE A 125 21.42 -0.18 -6.23
C ILE A 125 22.61 -0.78 -5.49
N ILE A 126 23.24 -1.80 -6.08
CA ILE A 126 24.40 -2.45 -5.49
C ILE A 126 25.53 -1.43 -5.34
N GLY A 127 25.81 -0.63 -6.37
CA GLY A 127 26.80 0.44 -6.35
C GLY A 127 26.51 1.48 -5.26
N THR A 128 25.28 1.98 -5.18
CA THR A 128 24.86 2.95 -4.15
C THR A 128 25.01 2.36 -2.74
N THR A 129 24.68 1.08 -2.58
CA THR A 129 24.84 0.34 -1.32
C THR A 129 26.31 0.23 -0.91
N LEU A 130 27.19 -0.13 -1.84
CA LEU A 130 28.63 -0.24 -1.61
C LEU A 130 29.25 1.12 -1.28
N VAL A 131 28.88 2.19 -1.98
CA VAL A 131 29.34 3.55 -1.69
C VAL A 131 28.88 3.99 -0.30
N ALA A 132 27.60 3.80 0.03
CA ALA A 132 27.07 4.14 1.34
C ALA A 132 27.76 3.34 2.47
N TRP A 133 28.02 2.05 2.25
CA TRP A 133 28.76 1.21 3.19
C TRP A 133 30.22 1.67 3.32
N ALA A 134 30.89 2.03 2.23
CA ALA A 134 32.28 2.50 2.25
C ALA A 134 32.40 3.81 3.05
N ILE A 135 31.44 4.73 2.93
CA ILE A 135 31.35 5.94 3.74
C ILE A 135 31.21 5.59 5.23
N LEU A 136 30.35 4.63 5.57
CA LEU A 136 30.22 4.14 6.94
C LEU A 136 31.53 3.54 7.45
N ALA A 137 32.15 2.66 6.67
CA ALA A 137 33.41 2.01 6.98
C ALA A 137 34.52 3.02 7.27
N ALA A 138 34.70 4.00 6.38
CA ALA A 138 35.69 5.06 6.54
C ALA A 138 35.50 5.83 7.86
N ARG A 139 34.25 6.16 8.20
CA ARG A 139 33.92 6.89 9.45
C ARG A 139 34.08 6.05 10.72
N VAL A 140 33.91 4.73 10.63
CA VAL A 140 34.15 3.81 11.75
C VAL A 140 35.66 3.64 11.95
N VAL A 141 36.42 3.45 10.88
CA VAL A 141 37.89 3.30 10.91
C VAL A 141 38.56 4.57 11.42
N SER A 142 38.10 5.75 10.98
CA SER A 142 38.58 7.05 11.48
C SER A 142 38.20 7.33 12.95
N GLY A 143 37.37 6.48 13.56
CA GLY A 143 36.86 6.69 14.92
C GLY A 143 35.86 7.84 15.05
N THR A 144 35.38 8.40 13.94
CA THR A 144 34.37 9.48 13.93
C THR A 144 32.99 8.96 14.36
N VAL A 145 32.71 7.68 14.11
CA VAL A 145 31.46 7.01 14.50
C VAL A 145 31.78 5.79 15.36
N ILE A 146 31.13 5.71 16.50
CA ILE A 146 31.02 4.48 17.28
C ILE A 146 29.62 3.96 17.02
N LEU A 147 29.53 2.80 16.38
CA LEU A 147 28.24 2.19 16.07
C LEU A 147 27.47 1.95 17.37
N PRO A 148 26.18 2.32 17.42
CA PRO A 148 25.36 2.07 18.60
C PRO A 148 25.29 0.56 18.84
N PHE A 149 25.58 0.14 20.06
CA PHE A 149 25.37 -1.25 20.46
C PHE A 149 23.87 -1.48 20.53
N PHE A 150 23.36 -2.31 19.64
CA PHE A 150 22.06 -2.92 19.80
C PHE A 150 22.13 -3.85 21.02
N ILE A 151 21.38 -3.53 22.07
CA ILE A 151 21.32 -4.32 23.30
C ILE A 151 20.27 -5.42 23.10
N GLY A 152 20.20 -6.47 23.94
CA GLY A 152 19.27 -7.61 23.75
C GLY A 152 17.84 -7.27 23.31
N LYS A 153 17.27 -6.14 23.76
CA LYS A 153 15.95 -5.65 23.29
C LYS A 153 15.93 -5.29 21.81
N ASP A 154 17.00 -4.71 21.27
CA ASP A 154 17.13 -4.26 19.89
C ASP A 154 17.21 -5.45 18.93
N TYR A 155 17.91 -6.52 19.34
CA TYR A 155 17.88 -7.80 18.61
C TYR A 155 16.48 -8.43 18.59
N ARG A 156 15.78 -8.41 19.74
CA ARG A 156 14.39 -8.88 19.82
C ARG A 156 13.47 -8.06 18.91
N ARG A 157 13.66 -6.74 18.87
CA ARG A 157 12.91 -5.82 17.97
C ARG A 157 13.18 -6.17 16.52
N LEU A 158 14.45 -6.33 16.14
CA LEU A 158 14.82 -6.72 14.78
C LEU A 158 14.22 -8.07 14.39
N ALA A 159 14.23 -9.05 15.29
CA ALA A 159 13.62 -10.36 15.07
C ALA A 159 12.11 -10.25 14.81
N TRP A 160 11.38 -9.40 15.55
CA TRP A 160 9.97 -9.13 15.27
C TRP A 160 9.74 -8.43 13.94
N LEU A 161 10.60 -7.47 13.57
CA LEU A 161 10.49 -6.77 12.29
C LEU A 161 10.68 -7.73 11.11
N VAL A 162 11.72 -8.58 11.16
CA VAL A 162 11.99 -9.60 10.14
C VAL A 162 10.90 -10.68 10.14
N GLY A 163 10.54 -11.18 11.33
CA GLY A 163 9.53 -12.20 11.50
C GLY A 163 8.16 -11.77 11.00
N ALA A 164 7.79 -10.50 11.17
CA ALA A 164 6.53 -9.95 10.65
C ALA A 164 6.47 -10.00 9.11
N SER A 165 7.54 -9.65 8.41
CA SER A 165 7.60 -9.76 6.94
C SER A 165 7.47 -11.21 6.49
N LEU A 166 8.26 -12.12 7.08
CA LEU A 166 8.24 -13.53 6.70
C LEU A 166 6.88 -14.16 6.99
N LEU A 167 6.31 -13.92 8.18
CA LEU A 167 4.99 -14.44 8.54
C LEU A 167 3.91 -13.89 7.61
N THR A 168 3.95 -12.60 7.26
CA THR A 168 2.99 -12.02 6.30
C THR A 168 3.11 -12.67 4.93
N LEU A 169 4.34 -12.88 4.45
CA LEU A 169 4.59 -13.57 3.18
C LEU A 169 4.04 -15.00 3.21
N TYR A 170 4.28 -15.76 4.28
CA TYR A 170 3.79 -17.13 4.40
C TYR A 170 2.27 -17.21 4.55
N LEU A 171 1.64 -16.31 5.30
CA LEU A 171 0.19 -16.34 5.49
C LEU A 171 -0.58 -15.87 4.24
N LEU A 172 -0.01 -14.95 3.48
CA LEU A 172 -0.65 -14.35 2.31
C LEU A 172 -0.03 -14.81 0.99
N TYR A 173 0.76 -15.88 1.01
CA TYR A 173 1.55 -16.32 -0.14
C TYR A 173 0.71 -16.44 -1.43
N PRO A 174 -0.46 -17.11 -1.42
CA PRO A 174 -1.25 -17.28 -2.63
C PRO A 174 -1.83 -15.95 -3.13
N PHE A 175 -2.22 -15.06 -2.21
CA PHE A 175 -2.73 -13.73 -2.56
C PHE A 175 -1.63 -12.81 -3.12
N ILE A 176 -0.40 -12.96 -2.64
CA ILE A 176 0.75 -12.22 -3.16
C ILE A 176 1.08 -12.68 -4.57
N PHE A 177 1.09 -13.99 -4.83
CA PHE A 177 1.58 -14.54 -6.09
C PHE A 177 0.53 -14.69 -7.19
N TRP A 178 -0.68 -15.12 -6.85
CA TRP A 178 -1.61 -15.63 -7.86
C TRP A 178 -2.97 -14.94 -7.89
N GLN A 179 -3.29 -14.08 -6.93
CA GLN A 179 -4.53 -13.29 -6.99
C GLN A 179 -4.54 -12.44 -8.26
N ASP A 180 -5.68 -12.35 -8.94
CA ASP A 180 -5.83 -11.40 -10.04
C ASP A 180 -5.81 -9.96 -9.48
N PHE A 181 -5.31 -9.04 -10.29
CA PHE A 181 -5.35 -7.63 -9.94
C PHE A 181 -6.79 -7.11 -9.88
N ASN A 182 -7.01 -6.11 -9.01
CA ASN A 182 -8.11 -5.17 -9.22
C ASN A 182 -7.63 -4.01 -10.12
N PRO A 183 -8.54 -3.15 -10.63
CA PRO A 183 -8.15 -2.04 -11.51
C PRO A 183 -7.14 -1.08 -10.87
N ASP A 184 -7.27 -0.80 -9.57
CA ASP A 184 -6.38 0.12 -8.85
C ASP A 184 -4.97 -0.46 -8.67
N GLY A 185 -4.86 -1.79 -8.49
CA GLY A 185 -3.60 -2.51 -8.39
C GLY A 185 -2.85 -2.50 -9.72
N LEU A 186 -3.57 -2.69 -10.83
CA LEU A 186 -3.01 -2.51 -12.17
C LEU A 186 -2.58 -1.07 -12.44
N GLU A 187 -3.37 -0.08 -12.01
CA GLU A 187 -2.99 1.33 -12.11
C GLU A 187 -1.68 1.60 -11.35
N LEU A 188 -1.54 1.06 -10.14
CA LEU A 188 -0.32 1.20 -9.34
C LEU A 188 0.89 0.52 -10.01
N LEU A 189 0.73 -0.70 -10.53
CA LEU A 189 1.78 -1.39 -11.28
C LEU A 189 2.20 -0.58 -12.51
N THR A 190 1.23 -0.09 -13.27
CA THR A 190 1.45 0.74 -14.47
C THR A 190 2.27 1.97 -14.14
N MET A 191 1.87 2.70 -13.10
CA MET A 191 2.61 3.89 -12.67
C MET A 191 4.02 3.54 -12.19
N GLY A 192 4.19 2.40 -11.50
CA GLY A 192 5.51 1.88 -11.15
C GLY A 192 6.38 1.61 -12.38
N ARG A 193 5.84 0.90 -13.39
CA ARG A 193 6.54 0.60 -14.66
C ARG A 193 6.88 1.87 -15.44
N SER A 194 6.02 2.89 -15.40
CA SER A 194 6.31 4.16 -16.09
C SER A 194 7.58 4.83 -15.57
N LEU A 195 8.00 4.53 -14.33
CA LEU A 195 9.26 5.01 -13.78
C LEU A 195 10.49 4.35 -14.42
N ASP A 196 10.38 3.45 -15.38
CA ASP A 196 11.54 3.03 -16.18
C ASP A 196 11.93 4.10 -17.21
N LEU A 197 10.94 4.88 -17.67
CA LEU A 197 11.09 5.91 -18.71
C LEU A 197 10.98 7.34 -18.17
N PHE A 198 10.20 7.55 -17.10
CA PHE A 198 9.91 8.88 -16.57
C PHE A 198 10.47 9.08 -15.16
N LEU A 199 10.78 10.33 -14.79
CA LEU A 199 11.20 10.67 -13.42
C LEU A 199 10.04 10.63 -12.41
N LEU A 200 8.84 10.89 -12.90
CA LEU A 200 7.59 10.88 -12.14
C LEU A 200 6.64 9.84 -12.73
N PRO A 201 5.79 9.21 -11.92
CA PRO A 201 4.84 8.22 -12.40
C PRO A 201 3.89 8.83 -13.44
N ARG A 202 3.48 8.02 -14.41
CA ARG A 202 2.51 8.35 -15.46
C ARG A 202 1.37 7.33 -15.47
N LEU A 203 0.17 7.85 -15.71
CA LEU A 203 -1.00 7.06 -16.08
C LEU A 203 -0.84 6.51 -17.50
N PRO A 204 -1.67 5.54 -17.92
CA PRO A 204 -1.60 5.04 -19.29
C PRO A 204 -1.74 6.10 -20.38
N THR A 205 -2.47 7.18 -20.07
CA THR A 205 -2.67 8.33 -20.96
C THR A 205 -1.42 9.19 -21.13
N GLY A 206 -0.35 8.95 -20.36
CA GLY A 206 0.84 9.80 -20.26
C GLY A 206 0.69 11.03 -19.37
N ALA A 207 -0.51 11.26 -18.84
CA ALA A 207 -0.69 12.29 -17.83
C ALA A 207 -0.02 11.86 -16.51
N PRO A 208 0.60 12.79 -15.77
CA PRO A 208 1.03 12.51 -14.41
C PRO A 208 -0.21 12.39 -13.50
N PRO A 209 -0.19 11.50 -12.49
CA PRO A 209 -1.33 11.33 -11.61
C PRO A 209 -1.55 12.62 -10.80
N GLY A 210 -2.79 13.09 -10.70
CA GLY A 210 -3.08 14.27 -9.88
C GLY A 210 -2.73 14.02 -8.41
N LEU A 211 -2.26 15.05 -7.69
CA LEU A 211 -1.96 14.91 -6.26
C LEU A 211 -3.17 14.55 -5.40
N GLY A 212 -4.38 14.90 -5.87
CA GLY A 212 -5.64 14.49 -5.24
C GLY A 212 -5.89 12.98 -5.31
N VAL A 213 -5.18 12.25 -6.19
CA VAL A 213 -5.24 10.79 -6.29
C VAL A 213 -4.37 10.14 -5.21
N GLY A 214 -3.23 10.77 -4.87
CA GLY A 214 -2.28 10.33 -3.86
C GLY A 214 -1.84 8.88 -4.07
N MET A 215 -0.77 8.72 -4.85
CA MET A 215 -0.09 7.45 -5.11
C MET A 215 1.40 7.63 -5.47
N ILE A 216 1.90 8.86 -5.60
CA ILE A 216 3.23 9.15 -6.16
C ILE A 216 4.35 8.49 -5.36
N ALA A 217 4.30 8.59 -4.03
CA ALA A 217 5.34 7.95 -3.22
C ALA A 217 5.23 6.41 -3.22
N ALA A 218 4.02 5.85 -3.37
CA ALA A 218 3.80 4.41 -3.41
C ALA A 218 4.33 3.75 -4.68
N THR A 219 4.42 4.49 -5.80
CA THR A 219 4.91 3.94 -7.07
C THR A 219 6.41 3.65 -7.05
N TYR A 220 7.19 4.32 -6.20
CA TYR A 220 8.64 4.09 -6.14
C TYR A 220 9.01 2.73 -5.55
N PRO A 221 8.50 2.29 -4.39
CA PRO A 221 8.75 0.94 -3.92
C PRO A 221 8.23 -0.14 -4.89
N VAL A 222 7.12 0.10 -5.58
CA VAL A 222 6.63 -0.80 -6.64
C VAL A 222 7.65 -0.87 -7.79
N HIS A 223 8.14 0.27 -8.26
CA HIS A 223 9.21 0.35 -9.27
C HIS A 223 10.45 -0.42 -8.85
N TRP A 224 10.87 -0.34 -7.58
CA TRP A 224 12.03 -1.09 -7.10
C TRP A 224 11.89 -2.59 -7.30
N PHE A 225 10.72 -3.14 -6.98
CA PHE A 225 10.44 -4.56 -7.19
C PHE A 225 10.27 -4.90 -8.67
N ILE A 226 9.66 -4.02 -9.48
CA ILE A 226 9.56 -4.19 -10.94
C ILE A 226 10.96 -4.31 -11.54
N SER A 227 11.88 -3.40 -11.20
CA SER A 227 13.23 -3.40 -11.76
C SER A 227 14.09 -4.59 -11.31
N LEU A 228 13.69 -5.35 -10.28
CA LEU A 228 14.37 -6.59 -9.89
C LEU A 228 13.71 -7.85 -10.43
N PHE A 229 12.38 -7.88 -10.54
CA PHE A 229 11.59 -9.10 -10.80
C PHE A 229 10.74 -9.02 -12.06
N GLY A 230 10.76 -7.90 -12.78
CA GLY A 230 9.93 -7.62 -13.94
C GLY A 230 8.55 -7.03 -13.57
N PRO A 231 7.77 -6.57 -14.56
CA PRO A 231 6.44 -5.97 -14.39
C PRO A 231 5.33 -7.02 -14.12
N ILE A 232 5.61 -7.95 -13.22
CA ILE A 232 4.70 -9.02 -12.78
C ILE A 232 3.82 -8.57 -11.61
N GLU A 233 2.73 -9.29 -11.34
CA GLU A 233 1.75 -8.87 -10.32
C GLU A 233 2.35 -8.81 -8.90
N VAL A 234 3.20 -9.78 -8.60
CA VAL A 234 3.91 -9.91 -7.34
C VAL A 234 4.67 -8.63 -6.98
N ALA A 235 5.30 -7.99 -7.97
CA ALA A 235 6.10 -6.78 -7.75
C ALA A 235 5.29 -5.62 -7.17
N ALA A 236 4.01 -5.50 -7.53
CA ALA A 236 3.12 -4.46 -6.98
C ALA A 236 2.62 -4.79 -5.56
N ARG A 237 2.71 -6.05 -5.13
CA ARG A 237 2.21 -6.54 -3.82
C ARG A 237 3.30 -6.64 -2.76
N LEU A 238 4.53 -6.97 -3.15
CA LEU A 238 5.68 -7.11 -2.25
C LEU A 238 6.00 -5.88 -1.37
N PRO A 239 5.70 -4.62 -1.75
CA PRO A 239 5.88 -3.49 -0.85
C PRO A 239 5.19 -3.65 0.52
N LEU A 240 4.11 -4.44 0.62
CA LEU A 240 3.46 -4.79 1.88
C LEU A 240 4.46 -5.29 2.93
N LEU A 241 5.40 -6.15 2.49
CA LEU A 241 6.37 -6.82 3.35
C LEU A 241 7.43 -5.85 3.88
N LEU A 242 7.60 -4.70 3.23
CA LEU A 242 8.43 -3.59 3.71
C LEU A 242 7.65 -2.69 4.68
N TYR A 243 6.38 -2.41 4.41
CA TYR A 243 5.58 -1.45 5.18
C TYR A 243 5.12 -1.99 6.54
N GLY A 244 4.78 -3.28 6.65
CA GLY A 244 4.42 -3.91 7.93
C GLY A 244 5.46 -3.68 9.03
N PRO A 245 6.74 -4.02 8.81
CA PRO A 245 7.82 -3.72 9.74
C PRO A 245 7.97 -2.22 10.05
N LEU A 246 7.78 -1.33 9.08
CA LEU A 246 7.87 0.11 9.33
C LEU A 246 6.76 0.61 10.26
N ILE A 247 5.54 0.10 10.09
CA ILE A 247 4.42 0.37 11.00
C ILE A 247 4.75 -0.18 12.39
N LEU A 248 5.23 -1.41 12.49
CA LEU A 248 5.60 -2.03 13.77
C LEU A 248 6.72 -1.25 14.48
N ALA A 249 7.72 -0.77 13.74
CA ALA A 249 8.76 0.12 14.25
C ALA A 249 8.16 1.45 14.73
N GLY A 250 7.29 2.08 13.93
CA GLY A 250 6.57 3.29 14.32
C GLY A 250 5.76 3.13 15.60
N LEU A 251 5.04 2.01 15.74
CA LEU A 251 4.30 1.63 16.95
C LEU A 251 5.24 1.51 18.14
N TYR A 252 6.32 0.72 18.05
CA TYR A 252 7.29 0.61 19.14
C TYR A 252 7.90 1.96 19.53
N GLY A 253 8.22 2.80 18.54
CA GLY A 253 8.72 4.15 18.77
C GLY A 253 7.73 4.99 19.57
N LEU A 254 6.46 5.02 19.17
CA LEU A 254 5.42 5.79 19.85
C LEU A 254 5.06 5.23 21.23
N ILE A 255 5.02 3.91 21.38
CA ILE A 255 4.69 3.22 22.64
C ILE A 255 5.79 3.47 23.67
N GLU A 256 7.05 3.24 23.31
CA GLU A 256 8.17 3.26 24.27
C GLU A 256 8.81 4.66 24.43
N TRP A 257 8.39 5.67 23.65
CA TRP A 257 8.94 7.02 23.81
C TRP A 257 8.67 7.57 25.22
N ARG A 258 9.71 7.63 26.08
CA ARG A 258 9.57 7.99 27.50
C ARG A 258 8.55 7.13 28.26
N SER A 259 8.41 5.86 27.92
CA SER A 259 7.71 4.90 28.80
C SER A 259 8.56 4.61 30.05
N SER A 260 7.93 4.10 31.11
CA SER A 260 8.65 3.72 32.35
C SER A 260 9.43 2.42 32.18
N ARG A 261 9.02 1.55 31.25
CA ARG A 261 9.68 0.30 30.90
C ARG A 261 9.57 0.01 29.41
N SER A 262 10.41 -0.90 28.92
CA SER A 262 10.19 -1.54 27.62
C SER A 262 9.03 -2.53 27.69
N LEU A 263 8.44 -2.82 26.54
CA LEU A 263 7.51 -3.93 26.42
C LEU A 263 8.26 -5.26 26.68
N SER A 264 7.53 -6.22 27.22
CA SER A 264 7.93 -7.62 27.36
C SER A 264 7.66 -8.39 26.07
N ILE A 265 8.14 -9.64 25.98
CA ILE A 265 7.99 -10.44 24.76
C ILE A 265 6.53 -10.77 24.43
N SER A 266 5.68 -10.96 25.45
CA SER A 266 4.25 -11.22 25.29
C SER A 266 3.48 -9.98 24.85
N GLU A 267 3.90 -8.80 25.30
CA GLU A 267 3.36 -7.53 24.82
C GLU A 267 3.81 -7.23 23.39
N ASP A 268 5.06 -7.56 23.04
CA ASP A 268 5.54 -7.48 21.65
C ASP A 268 4.71 -8.36 20.72
N PHE A 269 4.46 -9.61 21.12
CA PHE A 269 3.58 -10.53 20.40
C PHE A 269 2.17 -9.96 20.26
N ALA A 270 1.60 -9.40 21.32
CA ALA A 270 0.24 -8.85 21.27
C ALA A 270 0.14 -7.57 20.41
N VAL A 271 1.18 -6.73 20.36
CA VAL A 271 1.27 -5.62 19.40
C VAL A 271 1.33 -6.15 17.97
N ALA A 272 2.19 -7.16 17.72
CA ALA A 272 2.34 -7.76 16.40
C ALA A 272 1.03 -8.41 15.93
N LEU A 273 0.34 -9.16 16.82
CA LEU A 273 -0.97 -9.76 16.55
C LEU A 273 -2.01 -8.70 16.22
N GLY A 274 -2.07 -7.59 16.98
CA GLY A 274 -2.95 -6.46 16.67
C GLY A 274 -2.69 -5.86 15.29
N LEU A 275 -1.42 -5.71 14.89
CA LEU A 275 -1.07 -5.28 13.54
C LEU A 275 -1.46 -6.32 12.48
N SER A 276 -1.37 -7.62 12.78
CA SER A 276 -1.85 -8.67 11.87
C SER A 276 -3.36 -8.59 11.64
N VAL A 277 -4.16 -8.20 12.63
CA VAL A 277 -5.61 -7.93 12.42
C VAL A 277 -5.81 -6.78 11.44
N VAL A 278 -5.05 -5.70 11.57
CA VAL A 278 -5.11 -4.57 10.63
C VAL A 278 -4.71 -5.02 9.22
N ILE A 279 -3.61 -5.76 9.08
CA ILE A 279 -3.15 -6.24 7.76
C ILE A 279 -4.20 -7.16 7.15
N ALA A 280 -4.76 -8.10 7.91
CA ALA A 280 -5.82 -8.98 7.41
C ALA A 280 -7.08 -8.18 6.99
N ALA A 281 -7.51 -7.20 7.80
CA ALA A 281 -8.59 -6.30 7.43
C ALA A 281 -8.26 -5.49 6.16
N MET A 282 -7.01 -5.09 5.96
CA MET A 282 -6.57 -4.36 4.77
C MET A 282 -6.48 -5.24 3.53
N VAL A 283 -6.14 -6.51 3.71
CA VAL A 283 -6.01 -7.50 2.64
C VAL A 283 -7.35 -8.04 2.20
N PHE A 284 -8.33 -8.21 3.10
CA PHE A 284 -9.62 -8.84 2.81
C PHE A 284 -10.81 -7.86 2.78
N ASN A 285 -10.58 -6.58 2.47
CA ASN A 285 -11.64 -5.58 2.35
C ASN A 285 -12.05 -5.25 0.91
N ASP A 286 -13.20 -4.57 0.83
CA ASP A 286 -13.64 -3.86 -0.36
C ASP A 286 -12.76 -2.63 -0.64
N ALA A 287 -12.09 -2.66 -1.79
CA ALA A 287 -11.40 -1.53 -2.40
C ALA A 287 -12.40 -0.56 -3.07
N TYR A 288 -11.91 0.35 -3.92
CA TYR A 288 -12.80 1.10 -4.82
C TYR A 288 -13.47 0.22 -5.90
N TYR A 289 -12.99 -1.02 -6.06
CA TYR A 289 -13.60 -2.05 -6.87
C TYR A 289 -14.22 -3.13 -5.96
N ALA A 290 -15.55 -3.11 -5.80
CA ALA A 290 -16.27 -3.95 -4.85
C ALA A 290 -16.33 -5.45 -5.22
N TYR A 291 -15.70 -5.84 -6.33
CA TYR A 291 -15.82 -7.18 -6.91
C TYR A 291 -14.50 -7.95 -6.95
N ALA A 292 -13.38 -7.34 -6.55
CA ALA A 292 -12.10 -8.03 -6.47
C ALA A 292 -11.25 -7.43 -5.36
N VAL A 293 -10.57 -8.33 -4.66
CA VAL A 293 -9.70 -8.00 -3.53
C VAL A 293 -8.25 -8.09 -4.01
N ASP A 294 -7.44 -7.07 -3.70
CA ASP A 294 -6.04 -7.04 -4.11
C ASP A 294 -5.17 -6.26 -3.12
N ILE A 295 -4.01 -6.83 -2.82
CA ILE A 295 -3.03 -6.26 -1.88
C ILE A 295 -2.35 -5.03 -2.48
N ALA A 296 -2.16 -4.99 -3.80
CA ALA A 296 -1.44 -3.90 -4.44
C ALA A 296 -2.13 -2.55 -4.22
N SER A 297 -3.46 -2.51 -4.24
CA SER A 297 -4.22 -1.31 -3.90
C SER A 297 -5.60 -1.71 -3.36
N PRO A 298 -6.07 -1.09 -2.25
CA PRO A 298 -5.52 0.11 -1.61
C PRO A 298 -4.48 -0.15 -0.51
N ALA A 299 -4.31 -1.41 -0.06
CA ALA A 299 -3.55 -1.75 1.14
C ALA A 299 -2.11 -1.20 1.15
N ASN A 300 -1.33 -1.42 0.10
CA ASN A 300 0.06 -0.92 0.04
C ASN A 300 0.15 0.60 0.17
N ILE A 301 -0.77 1.32 -0.46
CA ILE A 301 -0.78 2.79 -0.46
C ILE A 301 -1.08 3.30 0.95
N ASP A 302 -2.12 2.79 1.59
CA ASP A 302 -2.52 3.27 2.92
C ASP A 302 -1.55 2.85 4.02
N LEU A 303 -0.94 1.66 3.93
CA LEU A 303 0.07 1.21 4.89
C LEU A 303 1.36 2.05 4.78
N LEU A 304 1.79 2.43 3.56
CA LEU A 304 2.89 3.37 3.40
C LEU A 304 2.53 4.74 4.00
N ALA A 305 1.34 5.27 3.71
CA ALA A 305 0.91 6.55 4.25
C ALA A 305 0.90 6.55 5.79
N VAL A 306 0.34 5.51 6.41
CA VAL A 306 0.32 5.40 7.87
C VAL A 306 1.71 5.18 8.46
N SER A 307 2.59 4.41 7.80
CA SER A 307 3.98 4.29 8.25
C SER A 307 4.66 5.66 8.33
N GLY A 308 4.42 6.53 7.34
CA GLY A 308 4.88 7.91 7.33
C GLY A 308 4.26 8.77 8.43
N MET A 309 2.95 8.64 8.67
CA MET A 309 2.25 9.36 9.75
C MET A 309 2.79 8.96 11.14
N LEU A 310 2.99 7.67 11.40
CA LEU A 310 3.54 7.17 12.67
C LEU A 310 4.97 7.66 12.88
N ALA A 311 5.81 7.59 11.85
CA ALA A 311 7.20 8.06 11.92
C ALA A 311 7.26 9.58 12.10
N ALA A 312 6.42 10.36 11.41
CA ALA A 312 6.32 11.80 11.59
C ALA A 312 5.93 12.17 13.02
N ALA A 313 4.88 11.54 13.56
CA ALA A 313 4.49 11.70 14.96
C ALA A 313 5.65 11.32 15.89
N TYR A 314 6.31 10.19 15.69
CA TYR A 314 7.42 9.78 16.52
C TYR A 314 8.56 10.81 16.53
N PHE A 315 9.03 11.25 15.36
CA PHE A 315 10.14 12.19 15.25
C PHE A 315 9.82 13.60 15.75
N LEU A 316 8.55 14.01 15.69
CA LEU A 316 8.09 15.25 16.30
C LEU A 316 8.29 15.24 17.82
N TRP A 317 7.95 14.14 18.49
CA TRP A 317 8.18 13.99 19.94
C TRP A 317 9.63 13.69 20.28
N ALA A 318 10.37 13.00 19.39
CA ALA A 318 11.81 12.78 19.53
C ALA A 318 12.66 14.06 19.32
N LYS A 319 12.02 15.19 18.96
CA LYS A 319 12.65 16.49 18.68
C LYS A 319 13.61 16.46 17.48
N LYS A 320 13.21 15.75 16.43
CA LYS A 320 13.96 15.59 15.18
C LYS A 320 13.14 16.18 14.01
N PRO A 321 13.04 17.52 13.89
CA PRO A 321 12.06 18.17 13.01
C PRO A 321 12.26 17.86 11.52
N GLY A 322 13.50 17.73 11.04
CA GLY A 322 13.77 17.38 9.63
C GLY A 322 13.17 16.01 9.26
N TRP A 323 13.33 15.02 10.13
CA TRP A 323 12.73 13.70 9.95
C TRP A 323 11.20 13.74 10.02
N CYS A 324 10.63 14.53 10.94
CA CYS A 324 9.19 14.75 10.99
C CYS A 324 8.64 15.32 9.67
N VAL A 325 9.29 16.34 9.11
CA VAL A 325 8.86 16.99 7.86
C VAL A 325 8.99 16.01 6.70
N GLY A 326 10.13 15.30 6.57
CA GLY A 326 10.33 14.35 5.48
C GLY A 326 9.30 13.21 5.48
N PHE A 327 8.97 12.66 6.66
CA PHE A 327 7.93 11.64 6.79
C PHE A 327 6.51 12.17 6.57
N ALA A 328 6.24 13.41 6.98
CA ALA A 328 4.95 14.05 6.68
C ALA A 328 4.75 14.27 5.18
N MET A 329 5.81 14.70 4.48
CA MET A 329 5.79 14.80 3.02
C MET A 329 5.60 13.43 2.37
N LEU A 330 6.32 12.40 2.83
CA LEU A 330 6.14 11.03 2.34
C LEU A 330 4.69 10.57 2.50
N ALA A 331 4.08 10.76 3.67
CA ALA A 331 2.68 10.42 3.91
C ALA A 331 1.74 11.18 2.97
N TYR A 332 1.97 12.47 2.74
CA TYR A 332 1.15 13.29 1.84
C TYR A 332 1.26 12.88 0.37
N PHE A 333 2.48 12.65 -0.13
CA PHE A 333 2.69 12.17 -1.50
C PHE A 333 2.19 10.73 -1.70
N THR A 334 2.00 9.99 -0.61
CA THR A 334 1.36 8.68 -0.65
C THR A 334 -0.16 8.80 -0.65
N ARG A 335 -0.77 9.65 0.20
CA ARG A 335 -2.22 9.88 0.26
C ARG A 335 -2.53 11.33 0.64
N PRO A 336 -3.61 11.93 0.09
CA PRO A 336 -3.99 13.32 0.44
C PRO A 336 -4.39 13.45 1.92
N THR A 337 -4.81 12.35 2.55
CA THR A 337 -5.10 12.28 3.99
C THR A 337 -3.89 12.63 4.85
N GLY A 338 -2.66 12.57 4.33
CA GLY A 338 -1.48 13.13 5.00
C GLY A 338 -1.65 14.59 5.47
N LEU A 339 -2.39 15.43 4.73
CA LEU A 339 -2.71 16.79 5.16
C LEU A 339 -3.69 16.80 6.34
N LEU A 340 -4.74 15.98 6.28
CA LEU A 340 -5.70 15.83 7.38
C LEU A 340 -4.97 15.38 8.66
N PHE A 341 -4.03 14.44 8.54
CA PHE A 341 -3.17 14.04 9.65
C PHE A 341 -2.42 15.23 10.27
N LEU A 342 -1.80 16.09 9.46
CA LEU A 342 -1.06 17.25 9.98
C LEU A 342 -1.97 18.26 10.68
N VAL A 343 -3.16 18.52 10.15
CA VAL A 343 -4.16 19.39 10.77
C VAL A 343 -4.60 18.83 12.12
N LEU A 344 -4.97 17.55 12.15
CA LEU A 344 -5.39 16.86 13.38
C LEU A 344 -4.26 16.73 14.40
N LEU A 345 -3.02 16.55 13.94
CA LEU A 345 -1.84 16.54 14.79
C LEU A 345 -1.61 17.91 15.43
N GLY A 346 -1.75 18.99 14.66
CA GLY A 346 -1.73 20.36 15.16
C GLY A 346 -2.80 20.59 16.23
N ALA A 347 -4.04 20.17 15.96
CA ALA A 347 -5.15 20.25 16.91
C ALA A 347 -4.88 19.44 18.19
N GLY A 348 -4.38 18.21 18.06
CA GLY A 348 -3.99 17.36 19.18
C GLY A 348 -2.91 18.01 20.06
N ILE A 349 -1.90 18.62 19.44
CA ILE A 349 -0.86 19.37 20.16
C ILE A 349 -1.45 20.61 20.84
N ALA A 350 -2.38 21.31 20.17
CA ALA A 350 -3.04 22.49 20.68
C ALA A 350 -3.82 22.21 21.99
N VAL A 351 -4.49 21.05 22.07
CA VAL A 351 -5.25 20.61 23.25
C VAL A 351 -4.34 19.92 24.29
N SER A 352 -3.17 19.40 23.89
CA SER A 352 -2.24 18.75 24.82
C SER A 352 -1.49 19.73 25.75
N THR A 353 -1.27 19.33 27.01
CA THR A 353 -0.52 20.11 28.01
C THR A 353 0.99 19.90 27.88
N SER A 354 1.58 20.19 26.71
CA SER A 354 3.00 19.98 26.44
C SER A 354 3.86 21.23 26.72
N ARG A 355 4.96 21.06 27.47
CA ARG A 355 5.97 22.12 27.68
C ARG A 355 6.63 22.62 26.38
N HIS A 356 6.63 21.81 25.32
CA HIS A 356 7.27 22.14 24.03
C HIS A 356 6.24 22.41 22.92
N LYS A 357 5.03 22.85 23.30
CA LYS A 357 3.90 23.09 22.38
C LYS A 357 4.28 23.96 21.19
N GLY A 358 4.89 25.13 21.43
CA GLY A 358 5.23 26.09 20.37
C GLY A 358 6.18 25.53 19.31
N ILE A 359 7.25 24.84 19.72
CA ILE A 359 8.21 24.22 18.77
C ILE A 359 7.50 23.15 17.94
N ARG A 360 6.67 22.31 18.57
CA ARG A 360 5.96 21.25 17.85
C ARG A 360 4.94 21.80 16.85
N LEU A 361 4.16 22.81 17.25
CA LEU A 361 3.23 23.49 16.35
C LEU A 361 3.96 24.15 15.18
N ARG A 362 5.13 24.78 15.42
CA ARG A 362 5.96 25.34 14.35
C ARG A 362 6.44 24.26 13.37
N THR A 363 6.88 23.10 13.87
CA THR A 363 7.29 21.99 13.00
C THR A 363 6.12 21.46 12.17
N VAL A 364 4.94 21.30 12.77
CA VAL A 364 3.72 20.89 12.04
C VAL A 364 3.33 21.93 11.00
N ALA A 365 3.40 23.23 11.33
CA ALA A 365 3.12 24.31 10.39
C ALA A 365 4.10 24.32 9.21
N ILE A 366 5.39 24.10 9.45
CA ILE A 366 6.40 23.95 8.38
C ILE A 366 6.09 22.75 7.49
N ALA A 367 5.76 21.60 8.09
CA ALA A 367 5.41 20.40 7.33
C ALA A 367 4.16 20.63 6.46
N LEU A 368 3.13 21.26 7.03
CA LEU A 368 1.88 21.59 6.35
C LEU A 368 2.12 22.57 5.20
N ALA A 369 2.85 23.66 5.45
CA ALA A 369 3.20 24.64 4.43
C ALA A 369 4.03 23.99 3.31
N GLY A 370 5.00 23.13 3.65
CA GLY A 370 5.78 22.39 2.67
C GLY A 370 4.92 21.48 1.78
N CYS A 371 3.96 20.76 2.35
CA CYS A 371 3.03 19.93 1.58
C CYS A 371 2.14 20.78 0.66
N ILE A 372 1.61 21.91 1.14
CA ILE A 372 0.77 22.82 0.34
C ILE A 372 1.57 23.46 -0.80
N VAL A 373 2.77 23.96 -0.53
CA VAL A 373 3.63 24.56 -1.56
C VAL A 373 3.96 23.54 -2.63
N LEU A 374 4.36 22.33 -2.25
CA LEU A 374 4.61 21.25 -3.21
C LEU A 374 3.35 20.87 -3.98
N ALA A 375 2.17 20.95 -3.34
CA ALA A 375 0.90 20.70 -4.02
C ALA A 375 0.61 21.70 -5.12
N VAL A 376 0.77 22.98 -4.82
CA VAL A 376 0.60 24.07 -5.76
C VAL A 376 1.61 23.93 -6.90
N LEU A 377 2.90 23.78 -6.58
CA LEU A 377 3.95 23.65 -7.60
C LEU A 377 3.69 22.47 -8.54
N TYR A 378 3.30 21.32 -8.01
CA TYR A 378 2.99 20.15 -8.84
C TYR A 378 1.78 20.41 -9.75
N ASN A 379 0.72 21.00 -9.23
CA ASN A 379 -0.48 21.26 -10.02
C ASN A 379 -0.22 22.29 -11.11
N GLU A 380 0.49 23.38 -10.81
CA GLU A 380 0.79 24.44 -11.77
C GLU A 380 1.80 24.00 -12.84
N LEU A 381 2.80 23.20 -12.46
CA LEU A 381 3.91 22.85 -13.37
C LEU A 381 3.68 21.55 -14.14
N LEU A 382 2.95 20.57 -13.57
CA LEU A 382 2.96 19.19 -14.06
C LEU A 382 1.58 18.62 -14.31
N SER A 383 0.57 18.99 -13.52
CA SER A 383 -0.77 18.41 -13.62
C SER A 383 -1.83 19.48 -13.37
N PRO A 384 -2.22 20.27 -14.40
CA PRO A 384 -3.23 21.32 -14.26
C PRO A 384 -4.61 20.75 -13.89
N SER A 385 -4.76 20.51 -12.59
CA SER A 385 -5.90 20.20 -11.74
C SER A 385 -6.87 19.06 -12.09
N ASN A 386 -7.24 18.32 -11.04
CA ASN A 386 -8.56 17.71 -10.88
C ASN A 386 -9.06 17.86 -9.42
N MET A 387 -8.86 19.03 -8.82
CA MET A 387 -9.27 19.33 -7.42
C MET A 387 -10.80 19.30 -7.21
N GLY A 388 -11.60 19.33 -8.28
CA GLY A 388 -13.06 19.25 -8.22
C GLY A 388 -13.60 17.99 -7.55
N ASN A 389 -12.78 16.93 -7.43
CA ASN A 389 -13.24 15.64 -6.93
C ASN A 389 -13.41 15.59 -5.39
N ILE A 390 -12.58 16.29 -4.59
CA ILE A 390 -12.64 16.23 -3.11
C ILE A 390 -13.88 16.94 -2.57
N LEU A 391 -14.14 18.18 -3.03
CA LEU A 391 -15.34 18.92 -2.64
C LEU A 391 -16.62 18.16 -3.01
N SER A 392 -16.58 17.43 -4.12
CA SER A 392 -17.70 16.59 -4.53
C SER A 392 -17.94 15.37 -3.62
N ARG A 393 -16.91 14.86 -2.93
CA ARG A 393 -17.04 13.80 -1.91
C ARG A 393 -17.61 14.32 -0.59
N LEU A 394 -17.29 15.58 -0.23
CA LEU A 394 -17.80 16.24 0.97
C LEU A 394 -19.24 16.79 0.81
N ARG A 395 -19.80 16.73 -0.40
CA ARG A 395 -21.15 17.21 -0.68
C ARG A 395 -22.22 16.36 0.03
N LEU A 396 -22.04 15.05 0.02
CA LEU A 396 -23.04 14.09 0.49
C LEU A 396 -22.56 13.47 1.81
N LEU A 397 -23.38 13.60 2.86
CA LEU A 397 -23.06 13.14 4.21
C LEU A 397 -24.04 12.08 4.69
N ARG A 398 -23.54 11.06 5.38
CA ARG A 398 -24.31 9.95 5.98
C ARG A 398 -23.96 9.82 7.45
N ILE A 399 -24.96 9.80 8.33
CA ILE A 399 -24.76 9.83 9.81
C ILE A 399 -25.33 8.57 10.49
N ASP A 400 -26.14 7.80 9.78
CA ASP A 400 -26.92 6.66 10.30
C ASP A 400 -26.23 5.29 10.17
N ASP A 401 -25.03 5.26 9.60
CA ASP A 401 -24.26 4.02 9.41
C ASP A 401 -23.41 3.69 10.65
N TYR A 402 -24.07 3.13 11.67
CA TYR A 402 -23.41 2.68 12.89
C TYR A 402 -22.40 1.53 12.65
N GLY A 403 -22.50 0.82 11.53
CA GLY A 403 -21.58 -0.25 11.14
C GLY A 403 -20.13 0.25 11.03
N ARG A 404 -19.94 1.53 10.68
CA ARG A 404 -18.61 2.17 10.58
C ARG A 404 -17.85 2.20 11.91
N LEU A 405 -18.52 2.07 13.05
CA LEU A 405 -17.84 1.94 14.35
C LEU A 405 -17.06 0.62 14.45
N LEU A 406 -17.48 -0.42 13.72
CA LEU A 406 -16.74 -1.68 13.64
C LEU A 406 -15.38 -1.50 12.98
N PHE A 407 -15.20 -0.50 12.12
CA PHE A 407 -13.92 -0.19 11.46
C PHE A 407 -12.88 0.38 12.44
N LEU A 408 -13.31 0.93 13.58
CA LEU A 408 -12.45 1.23 14.71
C LEU A 408 -12.25 -0.01 15.59
N LEU A 409 -13.34 -0.71 15.93
CA LEU A 409 -13.31 -1.75 16.95
C LEU A 409 -12.55 -3.00 16.49
N ILE A 410 -12.94 -3.60 15.37
CA ILE A 410 -12.46 -4.92 14.97
C ILE A 410 -11.01 -4.84 14.49
N PRO A 411 -10.64 -4.01 13.49
CA PRO A 411 -9.27 -3.99 12.99
C PRO A 411 -8.23 -3.60 14.04
N ALA A 412 -8.61 -2.83 15.06
CA ALA A 412 -7.73 -2.46 16.16
C ALA A 412 -7.60 -3.54 17.24
N GLY A 413 -8.25 -4.70 17.11
CA GLY A 413 -8.18 -5.81 18.07
C GLY A 413 -9.17 -5.74 19.25
N ILE A 414 -10.30 -5.05 19.07
CA ILE A 414 -11.44 -4.86 20.00
C ILE A 414 -11.11 -4.08 21.28
N ILE A 415 -10.10 -4.48 22.04
CA ILE A 415 -9.74 -3.85 23.33
C ILE A 415 -9.03 -2.49 23.15
N PRO A 416 -8.04 -2.33 22.25
CA PRO A 416 -7.25 -1.09 22.16
C PRO A 416 -8.06 0.21 21.97
N PRO A 417 -9.15 0.25 21.19
CA PRO A 417 -10.01 1.43 21.07
C PRO A 417 -10.58 1.97 22.39
N PHE A 418 -10.83 1.10 23.38
CA PHE A 418 -11.36 1.55 24.67
C PHE A 418 -10.36 2.42 25.45
N ALA A 419 -9.05 2.32 25.14
CA ALA A 419 -8.04 3.18 25.72
C ALA A 419 -8.22 4.66 25.36
N LEU A 420 -8.90 4.97 24.25
CA LEU A 420 -9.18 6.34 23.82
C LEU A 420 -10.03 7.10 24.85
N PHE A 421 -10.92 6.38 25.57
CA PHE A 421 -11.77 6.96 26.61
C PHE A 421 -11.06 7.09 27.96
N TYR A 422 -9.93 6.40 28.17
CA TYR A 422 -9.19 6.40 29.43
C TYR A 422 -8.21 7.59 29.54
N THR A 423 -8.73 8.80 29.33
CA THR A 423 -7.97 10.05 29.16
C THR A 423 -7.12 10.44 30.37
N ARG A 424 -7.50 10.01 31.58
CA ARG A 424 -6.76 10.27 32.83
C ARG A 424 -5.35 9.67 32.82
N ALA A 425 -5.14 8.55 32.11
CA ALA A 425 -3.82 7.93 31.99
C ALA A 425 -3.00 8.43 30.80
N HIS A 426 -3.56 9.32 29.97
CA HIS A 426 -2.89 9.81 28.77
C HIS A 426 -1.87 10.90 29.10
N ASP A 427 -0.68 10.80 28.50
CA ASP A 427 0.21 11.97 28.37
C ASP A 427 -0.08 12.80 27.13
N SER A 428 0.70 13.88 26.95
CA SER A 428 0.61 14.74 25.75
C SER A 428 0.65 13.99 24.42
N LEU A 429 1.44 12.92 24.30
CA LEU A 429 1.48 12.10 23.08
C LEU A 429 0.17 11.33 22.91
N SER A 430 -0.24 10.55 23.93
CA SER A 430 -1.46 9.74 23.89
C SER A 430 -2.71 10.59 23.62
N ARG A 431 -2.80 11.80 24.23
CA ARG A 431 -3.89 12.75 23.96
C ARG A 431 -3.91 13.22 22.51
N SER A 432 -2.73 13.52 21.95
CA SER A 432 -2.65 13.95 20.54
C SER A 432 -3.04 12.82 19.59
N LEU A 433 -2.56 11.59 19.83
CA LEU A 433 -2.95 10.41 19.05
C LEU A 433 -4.45 10.10 19.18
N THR A 434 -5.03 10.30 20.37
CA THR A 434 -6.48 10.16 20.60
C THR A 434 -7.27 11.19 19.79
N VAL A 435 -6.86 12.47 19.79
CA VAL A 435 -7.49 13.52 18.97
C VAL A 435 -7.38 13.21 17.48
N ILE A 436 -6.22 12.73 17.01
CA ILE A 436 -6.05 12.32 15.61
C ILE A 436 -6.99 11.16 15.28
N THR A 437 -7.04 10.13 16.12
CA THR A 437 -7.92 8.96 15.92
C THR A 437 -9.38 9.38 15.86
N ALA A 438 -9.84 10.17 16.84
CA ALA A 438 -11.22 10.65 16.89
C ALA A 438 -11.57 11.58 15.73
N GLY A 439 -10.63 12.47 15.33
CA GLY A 439 -10.82 13.38 14.21
C GLY A 439 -10.90 12.65 12.87
N TYR A 440 -10.06 11.64 12.64
CA TYR A 440 -10.14 10.79 11.45
C TYR A 440 -11.43 9.98 11.41
N LEU A 441 -11.81 9.37 12.53
CA LEU A 441 -13.07 8.64 12.64
C LEU A 441 -14.23 9.58 12.33
N ALA A 442 -14.33 10.73 12.99
CA ALA A 442 -15.41 11.70 12.78
C ALA A 442 -15.47 12.20 11.32
N PHE A 443 -14.32 12.49 10.71
CA PHE A 443 -14.26 12.97 9.33
C PHE A 443 -14.79 11.93 8.35
N PHE A 444 -14.34 10.68 8.43
CA PHE A 444 -14.76 9.64 7.49
C PHE A 444 -16.11 9.01 7.85
N TYR A 445 -16.50 9.05 9.12
CA TYR A 445 -17.80 8.56 9.57
C TYR A 445 -18.94 9.30 8.88
N VAL A 446 -18.82 10.61 8.67
CA VAL A 446 -19.90 11.42 8.08
C VAL A 446 -19.90 11.45 6.56
N VAL A 447 -18.83 11.03 5.88
CA VAL A 447 -18.76 11.09 4.40
C VAL A 447 -19.58 9.96 3.79
N ALA A 448 -20.53 10.26 2.90
CA ALA A 448 -21.42 9.24 2.35
C ALA A 448 -20.63 8.15 1.58
N PHE A 449 -19.68 8.54 0.73
CA PHE A 449 -18.85 7.62 -0.07
C PHE A 449 -17.49 7.42 0.57
N VAL A 450 -17.37 6.32 1.30
CA VAL A 450 -16.17 5.95 2.04
C VAL A 450 -15.89 4.46 1.83
N ALA A 451 -14.63 4.09 1.90
CA ALA A 451 -14.18 2.71 1.89
C ALA A 451 -13.41 2.42 3.18
N LEU A 452 -13.30 1.14 3.54
CA LEU A 452 -12.68 0.73 4.80
C LEU A 452 -11.26 1.30 4.95
N HIS A 453 -10.48 1.29 3.87
CA HIS A 453 -9.08 1.73 3.89
C HIS A 453 -8.89 3.20 4.27
N HIS A 454 -9.91 4.05 4.13
CA HIS A 454 -9.85 5.44 4.63
C HIS A 454 -9.70 5.49 6.16
N PHE A 455 -10.12 4.45 6.87
CA PHE A 455 -10.02 4.32 8.32
C PHE A 455 -8.68 3.71 8.79
N THR A 456 -7.72 3.40 7.90
CA THR A 456 -6.42 2.78 8.28
C THR A 456 -5.73 3.49 9.47
N PRO A 457 -5.65 4.84 9.54
CA PRO A 457 -5.12 5.51 10.74
C PRO A 457 -5.92 5.22 12.02
N VAL A 458 -7.25 5.15 11.91
CA VAL A 458 -8.18 4.84 13.00
C VAL A 458 -8.00 3.41 13.52
N MET A 459 -7.58 2.48 12.67
CA MET A 459 -7.30 1.09 13.04
C MET A 459 -5.98 0.95 13.82
N ILE A 460 -4.95 1.72 13.43
CA ILE A 460 -3.59 1.54 13.94
C ILE A 460 -3.29 2.40 15.18
N LEU A 461 -3.74 3.65 15.19
CA LEU A 461 -3.42 4.59 16.28
C LEU A 461 -3.92 4.14 17.68
N PRO A 462 -5.08 3.48 17.83
CA PRO A 462 -5.51 2.91 19.11
C PRO A 462 -4.50 1.91 19.69
N LEU A 463 -3.81 1.12 18.86
CA LEU A 463 -2.77 0.20 19.32
C LEU A 463 -1.66 0.97 20.03
N ALA A 464 -1.20 2.08 19.44
CA ALA A 464 -0.18 2.93 20.05
C ALA A 464 -0.65 3.55 21.37
N VAL A 465 -1.89 4.04 21.44
CA VAL A 465 -2.47 4.64 22.66
C VAL A 465 -2.59 3.60 23.77
N PHE A 466 -3.20 2.45 23.49
CA PHE A 466 -3.41 1.37 24.46
C PHE A 466 -2.10 0.85 25.03
N TRP A 467 -1.17 0.42 24.17
CA TRP A 467 0.09 -0.16 24.63
C TRP A 467 0.99 0.85 25.33
N ARG A 468 0.86 2.14 25.02
CA ARG A 468 1.55 3.21 25.76
C ARG A 468 1.02 3.37 27.19
N VAL A 469 -0.30 3.24 27.40
CA VAL A 469 -0.90 3.21 28.74
C VAL A 469 -0.41 1.98 29.51
N VAL A 470 -0.37 0.82 28.87
CA VAL A 470 0.13 -0.44 29.47
C VAL A 470 1.62 -0.35 29.82
N ALA A 471 2.45 0.17 28.92
CA ALA A 471 3.90 0.31 29.10
C ALA A 471 4.31 1.30 30.21
N ARG A 472 3.35 2.05 30.77
CA ARG A 472 3.56 2.97 31.90
C ARG A 472 3.18 2.40 33.24
N SER A 473 2.42 1.32 33.23
CA SER A 473 1.98 0.62 34.41
C SER A 473 2.77 -0.69 34.57
N PRO A 474 2.76 -1.30 35.77
CA PRO A 474 3.25 -2.67 35.93
C PRO A 474 2.55 -3.60 34.93
N SER A 475 3.30 -4.55 34.36
CA SER A 475 2.72 -5.54 33.45
C SER A 475 1.69 -6.38 34.18
N ARG A 476 0.50 -6.53 33.59
CA ARG A 476 -0.62 -7.31 34.13
C ARG A 476 -0.92 -8.44 33.15
N PRO A 477 -0.55 -9.69 33.45
CA PRO A 477 -0.76 -10.83 32.55
C PRO A 477 -2.21 -10.98 32.08
N ILE A 478 -3.18 -10.65 32.94
CA ILE A 478 -4.61 -10.69 32.60
C ILE A 478 -4.96 -9.72 31.46
N ILE A 479 -4.40 -8.49 31.47
CA ILE A 479 -4.63 -7.51 30.40
C ILE A 479 -4.03 -8.01 29.09
N ILE A 480 -2.83 -8.58 29.15
CA ILE A 480 -2.15 -9.13 27.97
C ILE A 480 -2.95 -10.31 27.40
N GLY A 481 -3.34 -11.26 28.24
CA GLY A 481 -4.16 -12.41 27.85
C GLY A 481 -5.49 -11.99 27.23
N ALA A 482 -6.22 -11.07 27.87
CA ALA A 482 -7.46 -10.53 27.34
C ALA A 482 -7.25 -9.84 25.97
N THR A 483 -6.17 -9.08 25.80
CA THR A 483 -5.85 -8.41 24.54
C THR A 483 -5.50 -9.41 23.43
N VAL A 484 -4.76 -10.47 23.76
CA VAL A 484 -4.45 -11.55 22.80
C VAL A 484 -5.72 -12.27 22.37
N VAL A 485 -6.60 -12.63 23.31
CA VAL A 485 -7.88 -13.29 23.00
C VAL A 485 -8.75 -12.38 22.14
N ALA A 486 -8.89 -11.11 22.51
CA ALA A 486 -9.68 -10.14 21.75
C ALA A 486 -9.13 -9.92 20.34
N ALA A 487 -7.80 -9.83 20.19
CA ALA A 487 -7.17 -9.72 18.87
C ALA A 487 -7.32 -11.01 18.05
N ALA A 488 -7.29 -12.18 18.66
CA ALA A 488 -7.55 -13.46 17.97
C ALA A 488 -9.01 -13.56 17.50
N VAL A 489 -9.97 -13.15 18.33
CA VAL A 489 -11.39 -13.04 17.94
C VAL A 489 -11.54 -12.06 16.79
N ALA A 490 -10.93 -10.88 16.89
CA ALA A 490 -10.95 -9.90 15.81
C ALA A 490 -10.34 -10.45 14.52
N LEU A 491 -9.20 -11.15 14.62
CA LEU A 491 -8.55 -11.79 13.48
C LEU A 491 -9.48 -12.81 12.82
N ALA A 492 -10.19 -13.63 13.60
CA ALA A 492 -11.16 -14.58 13.09
C ALA A 492 -12.34 -13.88 12.38
N MET A 493 -12.79 -12.73 12.89
CA MET A 493 -13.88 -11.94 12.29
C MET A 493 -13.50 -11.29 10.96
N VAL A 494 -12.24 -10.90 10.77
CA VAL A 494 -11.77 -10.24 9.54
C VAL A 494 -11.37 -11.22 8.42
N GLN A 495 -11.51 -12.53 8.64
CA GLN A 495 -11.21 -13.52 7.61
C GLN A 495 -12.23 -13.46 6.45
N PRO A 496 -11.81 -13.82 5.23
CA PRO A 496 -12.72 -13.87 4.08
C PRO A 496 -13.67 -15.08 4.18
N ARG A 497 -14.78 -15.05 3.43
CA ARG A 497 -15.69 -16.22 3.31
C ARG A 497 -14.99 -17.40 2.65
N CYS A 498 -14.17 -17.10 1.66
CA CYS A 498 -13.37 -18.07 0.93
C CYS A 498 -11.92 -17.58 0.80
N TYR A 499 -10.97 -18.49 1.02
CA TYR A 499 -9.55 -18.21 0.81
C TYR A 499 -9.08 -18.50 -0.62
N MET A 500 -9.97 -18.96 -1.50
CA MET A 500 -9.64 -19.19 -2.89
C MET A 500 -9.15 -17.90 -3.55
N VAL A 501 -8.09 -18.07 -4.32
CA VAL A 501 -7.54 -17.02 -5.18
C VAL A 501 -8.49 -16.82 -6.35
N ASP A 502 -8.93 -15.59 -6.58
CA ASP A 502 -9.75 -15.26 -7.74
C ASP A 502 -8.85 -15.09 -8.99
N ARG A 503 -9.22 -15.82 -10.04
CA ARG A 503 -8.52 -15.95 -11.34
C ARG A 503 -9.42 -15.62 -12.53
N THR A 504 -10.58 -15.02 -12.26
CA THR A 504 -11.64 -14.86 -13.26
C THR A 504 -11.23 -13.86 -14.35
N MET A 505 -10.54 -12.77 -13.99
CA MET A 505 -10.10 -11.75 -14.95
C MET A 505 -9.03 -12.30 -15.88
N ARG A 506 -8.10 -13.08 -15.34
CA ARG A 506 -7.06 -13.74 -16.12
C ARG A 506 -7.64 -14.77 -17.06
N SER A 507 -8.60 -15.58 -16.60
CA SER A 507 -9.29 -16.54 -17.47
C SER A 507 -9.98 -15.86 -18.66
N LEU A 508 -10.68 -14.73 -18.43
CA LEU A 508 -11.26 -13.94 -19.52
C LEU A 508 -10.20 -13.32 -20.43
N GLY A 509 -9.10 -12.83 -19.86
CA GLY A 509 -7.99 -12.28 -20.63
C GLY A 509 -7.35 -13.31 -21.55
N HIS A 510 -7.08 -14.53 -21.06
CA HIS A 510 -6.54 -15.63 -21.89
C HIS A 510 -7.54 -16.10 -22.96
N ALA A 511 -8.85 -15.97 -22.71
CA ALA A 511 -9.87 -16.22 -23.73
C ALA A 511 -10.00 -15.08 -24.76
N THR A 512 -9.23 -14.00 -24.63
CA THR A 512 -9.27 -12.81 -25.48
C THR A 512 -7.99 -12.65 -26.28
N ASP A 513 -8.10 -12.67 -27.61
CA ASP A 513 -7.03 -12.31 -28.53
C ASP A 513 -7.13 -10.81 -28.86
N TYR A 514 -6.33 -10.00 -28.18
CA TYR A 514 -6.29 -8.54 -28.33
C TYR A 514 -5.12 -8.12 -29.22
N LYS A 515 -5.43 -7.62 -30.43
CA LYS A 515 -4.46 -7.33 -31.48
C LYS A 515 -4.20 -5.84 -31.75
N ILE A 516 -4.76 -4.94 -30.93
CA ILE A 516 -4.60 -3.49 -31.12
C ILE A 516 -3.64 -2.93 -30.07
N GLY A 517 -2.38 -2.69 -30.43
CA GLY A 517 -1.33 -2.35 -29.48
C GLY A 517 -0.91 -3.54 -28.60
N LEU A 518 0.01 -3.29 -27.66
CA LEU A 518 0.57 -4.34 -26.79
C LEU A 518 0.86 -3.80 -25.39
N TYR A 519 0.26 -4.41 -24.36
CA TYR A 519 0.49 -4.00 -22.98
C TYR A 519 1.97 -4.09 -22.59
N ASP A 520 2.63 -5.22 -22.86
CA ASP A 520 4.05 -5.42 -22.54
C ASP A 520 5.00 -4.82 -23.60
N GLY A 521 4.47 -4.15 -24.62
CA GLY A 521 5.24 -3.50 -25.68
C GLY A 521 5.87 -2.17 -25.25
N GLY A 522 6.40 -1.45 -26.24
CA GLY A 522 6.91 -0.10 -26.04
C GLY A 522 5.81 0.87 -25.63
N TYR A 523 6.19 2.06 -25.13
CA TYR A 523 5.22 3.03 -24.59
C TYR A 523 4.11 3.44 -25.59
N ALA A 524 4.43 3.49 -26.89
CA ALA A 524 3.48 3.79 -27.95
C ALA A 524 2.43 2.68 -28.14
N GLU A 525 2.87 1.42 -28.27
CA GLU A 525 2.00 0.25 -28.40
C GLU A 525 1.14 0.05 -27.15
N TYR A 526 1.73 0.29 -25.99
CA TYR A 526 1.03 0.28 -24.72
C TYR A 526 -0.09 1.32 -24.69
N ARG A 527 0.17 2.57 -25.10
CA ARG A 527 -0.83 3.63 -25.16
C ARG A 527 -1.96 3.29 -26.13
N GLU A 528 -1.61 2.80 -27.31
CA GLU A 528 -2.57 2.37 -28.33
C GLU A 528 -3.53 1.31 -27.78
N ALA A 529 -3.02 0.35 -27.00
CA ALA A 529 -3.84 -0.67 -26.37
C ALA A 529 -4.91 -0.06 -25.43
N PHE A 530 -4.56 0.96 -24.65
CA PHE A 530 -5.52 1.62 -23.75
C PHE A 530 -6.46 2.61 -24.44
N ASP A 531 -6.02 3.24 -25.54
CA ASP A 531 -6.86 4.16 -26.33
C ASP A 531 -8.07 3.43 -26.94
N GLN A 532 -7.93 2.12 -27.21
CA GLN A 532 -8.99 1.27 -27.77
C GLN A 532 -9.77 0.44 -26.75
N LYS A 533 -9.58 0.70 -25.44
CA LYS A 533 -10.25 -0.04 -24.36
C LYS A 533 -11.79 -0.05 -24.44
N SER A 534 -12.38 0.94 -25.12
CA SER A 534 -13.84 1.04 -25.29
C SER A 534 -14.43 -0.12 -26.09
N LEU A 535 -13.62 -0.77 -26.94
CA LEU A 535 -13.99 -2.01 -27.62
C LEU A 535 -14.22 -3.14 -26.60
N LEU A 536 -13.38 -3.26 -25.58
CA LEU A 536 -13.57 -4.24 -24.50
C LEU A 536 -14.76 -3.91 -23.60
N ASP A 537 -15.03 -2.61 -23.39
CA ASP A 537 -16.23 -2.17 -22.68
C ASP A 537 -17.53 -2.59 -23.42
N SER A 538 -17.45 -2.98 -24.72
CA SER A 538 -18.55 -3.60 -25.46
C SER A 538 -18.72 -5.09 -25.17
N LEU A 539 -17.64 -5.83 -24.85
CA LEU A 539 -17.68 -7.26 -24.49
C LEU A 539 -18.21 -7.47 -23.07
N PHE A 540 -17.74 -6.67 -22.13
CA PHE A 540 -18.04 -6.84 -20.71
C PHE A 540 -18.58 -5.54 -20.15
N ARG A 541 -19.63 -5.63 -19.33
CA ARG A 541 -20.27 -4.44 -18.75
C ARG A 541 -19.24 -3.68 -17.89
N PRO A 542 -18.95 -2.41 -18.19
CA PRO A 542 -18.06 -1.64 -17.36
C PRO A 542 -18.74 -1.34 -16.02
N TRP A 543 -17.96 -1.28 -14.94
CA TRP A 543 -18.48 -1.10 -13.58
C TRP A 543 -19.46 0.07 -13.42
N HIS A 544 -19.24 1.18 -14.11
CA HIS A 544 -20.09 2.36 -13.96
C HIS A 544 -21.48 2.23 -14.62
N GLN A 545 -21.80 1.13 -15.32
CA GLN A 545 -23.08 0.88 -16.00
C GLN A 545 -23.98 -0.13 -15.28
N VAL A 546 -23.63 -0.58 -14.07
CA VAL A 546 -24.48 -1.51 -13.32
C VAL A 546 -25.66 -0.78 -12.67
N GLU A 547 -26.86 -1.27 -12.95
CA GLU A 547 -28.11 -0.77 -12.36
C GLU A 547 -28.47 -1.48 -11.04
N ASP A 548 -28.03 -2.74 -10.87
CA ASP A 548 -28.26 -3.56 -9.67
C ASP A 548 -26.95 -3.88 -8.91
N PRO A 549 -26.73 -3.30 -7.72
CA PRO A 549 -25.57 -3.58 -6.87
C PRO A 549 -25.40 -5.06 -6.49
N ALA A 550 -26.46 -5.88 -6.52
CA ALA A 550 -26.38 -7.30 -6.20
C ALA A 550 -25.69 -8.13 -7.30
N THR A 551 -25.59 -7.61 -8.52
CA THR A 551 -24.94 -8.28 -9.64
C THR A 551 -23.41 -8.18 -9.53
N GLU A 552 -22.72 -9.32 -9.50
CA GLU A 552 -21.25 -9.39 -9.57
C GLU A 552 -20.75 -8.94 -10.95
N LEU A 553 -19.52 -8.45 -11.03
CA LEU A 553 -18.93 -8.03 -12.29
C LEU A 553 -17.56 -8.64 -12.51
N VAL A 554 -17.38 -9.18 -13.71
CA VAL A 554 -16.07 -9.44 -14.27
C VAL A 554 -15.87 -8.46 -15.41
N GLY A 555 -15.21 -7.33 -15.15
CA GLY A 555 -14.97 -6.38 -16.21
C GLY A 555 -14.20 -5.14 -15.79
N SER A 556 -12.89 -5.21 -15.95
CA SER A 556 -12.08 -4.02 -16.22
C SER A 556 -11.38 -4.21 -17.56
N SER A 557 -11.70 -3.34 -18.52
CA SER A 557 -11.03 -3.34 -19.82
C SER A 557 -9.51 -3.22 -19.68
N TRP A 558 -9.03 -2.58 -18.61
CA TRP A 558 -7.60 -2.49 -18.31
C TRP A 558 -6.98 -3.84 -17.95
N LEU A 559 -7.66 -4.62 -17.10
CA LEU A 559 -7.19 -5.95 -16.71
C LEU A 559 -7.21 -6.91 -17.90
N GLN A 560 -8.23 -6.82 -18.75
CA GLN A 560 -8.32 -7.63 -19.96
C GLN A 560 -7.20 -7.34 -20.95
N ILE A 561 -6.87 -6.05 -21.20
CA ILE A 561 -5.72 -5.68 -22.04
C ILE A 561 -4.43 -6.33 -21.51
N ARG A 562 -4.20 -6.29 -20.19
CA ARG A 562 -3.03 -6.93 -19.57
C ARG A 562 -3.04 -8.44 -19.76
N TYR A 563 -4.11 -9.11 -19.38
CA TYR A 563 -4.15 -10.58 -19.37
C TYR A 563 -4.23 -11.18 -20.78
N ALA A 564 -4.83 -10.48 -21.74
CA ALA A 564 -4.80 -10.86 -23.16
C ALA A 564 -3.39 -10.81 -23.76
N ALA A 565 -2.49 -9.96 -23.23
CA ALA A 565 -1.10 -9.92 -23.67
C ALA A 565 -0.31 -11.18 -23.25
N GLN A 566 -0.74 -11.89 -22.20
CA GLN A 566 -0.06 -13.07 -21.63
C GLN A 566 -0.49 -14.39 -22.33
N ARG A 567 -0.47 -14.40 -23.65
CA ARG A 567 -1.08 -15.39 -24.57
C ARG A 567 -1.00 -16.86 -24.11
N ASP A 568 -2.17 -17.48 -23.98
CA ASP A 568 -2.40 -18.92 -24.18
C ASP A 568 -3.45 -19.05 -25.30
N THR A 569 -3.07 -19.58 -26.45
CA THR A 569 -3.89 -19.54 -27.67
C THR A 569 -4.88 -20.69 -27.79
N SER A 570 -4.99 -21.55 -26.77
CA SER A 570 -5.71 -22.83 -26.89
C SER A 570 -7.24 -22.74 -26.79
N ASP A 571 -7.82 -21.64 -26.27
CA ASP A 571 -9.28 -21.49 -26.08
C ASP A 571 -9.78 -20.03 -26.27
N ILE A 572 -9.51 -19.43 -27.43
CA ILE A 572 -9.97 -18.07 -27.76
C ILE A 572 -11.47 -18.03 -28.02
N ASN A 573 -12.18 -17.18 -27.27
CA ASN A 573 -13.60 -16.86 -27.49
C ASN A 573 -13.82 -15.43 -27.99
N TYR A 574 -12.91 -14.51 -27.65
CA TYR A 574 -13.03 -13.09 -27.95
C TYR A 574 -11.87 -12.65 -28.83
N ILE A 575 -12.15 -11.89 -29.89
CA ILE A 575 -11.10 -11.26 -30.71
C ILE A 575 -11.37 -9.76 -30.76
N VAL A 576 -10.35 -8.97 -30.49
CA VAL A 576 -10.35 -7.52 -30.75
C VAL A 576 -9.23 -7.24 -31.72
N GLN A 577 -9.57 -6.75 -32.91
CA GLN A 577 -8.58 -6.53 -33.97
C GLN A 577 -8.85 -5.23 -34.74
N PRO A 578 -7.83 -4.67 -35.41
CA PRO A 578 -8.01 -3.51 -36.27
C PRO A 578 -9.07 -3.77 -37.36
N LEU A 579 -9.80 -2.72 -37.75
CA LEU A 579 -10.89 -2.84 -38.73
C LEU A 579 -10.40 -3.19 -40.15
N HIS A 580 -9.11 -3.00 -40.43
CA HIS A 580 -8.49 -3.35 -41.71
C HIS A 580 -8.14 -4.84 -41.83
N ASP A 581 -8.11 -5.57 -40.71
CA ASP A 581 -7.88 -7.01 -40.71
C ASP A 581 -9.15 -7.75 -41.16
N PRO A 582 -9.00 -8.87 -41.90
CA PRO A 582 -10.15 -9.65 -42.33
C PRO A 582 -10.91 -10.24 -41.13
N ASP A 583 -12.24 -10.27 -41.21
CA ASP A 583 -13.09 -10.85 -40.18
C ASP A 583 -12.65 -12.30 -39.85
N PRO A 584 -12.46 -12.63 -38.56
CA PRO A 584 -12.00 -13.94 -38.16
C PRO A 584 -13.06 -15.01 -38.44
N ALA A 585 -12.67 -16.08 -39.15
CA ALA A 585 -13.56 -17.16 -39.51
C ALA A 585 -14.16 -17.85 -38.27
N GLY A 586 -15.49 -18.02 -38.27
CA GLY A 586 -16.21 -18.68 -37.18
C GLY A 586 -16.51 -17.77 -35.96
N PHE A 587 -16.28 -16.46 -36.08
CA PHE A 587 -16.67 -15.49 -35.06
C PHE A 587 -17.73 -14.52 -35.60
N MET A 588 -18.58 -14.03 -34.71
CA MET A 588 -19.60 -13.01 -34.98
C MET A 588 -19.11 -11.65 -34.50
N LYS A 589 -19.16 -10.65 -35.39
CA LYS A 589 -18.89 -9.26 -35.03
C LYS A 589 -20.01 -8.72 -34.12
N ILE A 590 -19.64 -8.17 -32.97
CA ILE A 590 -20.60 -7.61 -32.00
C ILE A 590 -20.53 -6.08 -31.86
N ALA A 591 -19.38 -5.47 -32.19
CA ALA A 591 -19.18 -4.03 -32.08
C ALA A 591 -18.00 -3.56 -32.96
N ASP A 592 -18.00 -2.26 -33.31
CA ASP A 592 -16.85 -1.53 -33.83
C ASP A 592 -16.89 -0.07 -33.40
N ASN A 593 -15.76 0.61 -33.49
CA ASN A 593 -15.62 2.04 -33.19
C ASN A 593 -14.96 2.84 -34.32
N GLY A 594 -14.93 2.29 -35.53
CA GLY A 594 -14.24 2.88 -36.69
C GLY A 594 -12.71 2.69 -36.73
N VAL A 595 -12.07 2.21 -35.64
CA VAL A 595 -10.64 1.88 -35.60
C VAL A 595 -10.43 0.38 -35.47
N GLY A 596 -11.18 -0.27 -34.57
CA GLY A 596 -11.16 -1.71 -34.36
C GLY A 596 -12.56 -2.30 -34.30
N ALA A 597 -12.61 -3.64 -34.36
CA ALA A 597 -13.82 -4.43 -34.24
C ALA A 597 -13.65 -5.55 -33.21
N VAL A 598 -14.77 -5.96 -32.65
CA VAL A 598 -14.87 -6.99 -31.62
C VAL A 598 -15.69 -8.16 -32.14
N PHE A 599 -15.16 -9.37 -31.94
CA PHE A 599 -15.76 -10.60 -32.41
C PHE A 599 -15.87 -11.64 -31.29
N VAL A 600 -16.92 -12.45 -31.35
CA VAL A 600 -17.23 -13.51 -30.37
C VAL A 600 -17.46 -14.83 -31.09
N LYS A 601 -16.86 -15.92 -30.62
CA LYS A 601 -17.04 -17.27 -31.18
C LYS A 601 -18.28 -17.98 -30.63
N ASP A 602 -18.37 -18.09 -29.32
CA ASP A 602 -19.47 -18.71 -28.58
C ASP A 602 -20.29 -17.62 -27.85
N LEU A 603 -21.49 -17.37 -28.38
CA LEU A 603 -22.42 -16.39 -27.82
C LEU A 603 -22.96 -16.82 -26.44
N ASP A 604 -23.17 -18.11 -26.20
CA ASP A 604 -23.66 -18.60 -24.91
C ASP A 604 -22.61 -18.40 -23.82
N ARG A 605 -21.33 -18.67 -24.14
CA ARG A 605 -20.21 -18.33 -23.25
C ARG A 605 -20.12 -16.84 -23.01
N TRP A 606 -20.22 -16.01 -24.05
CA TRP A 606 -20.21 -14.56 -23.89
C TRP A 606 -21.36 -14.06 -23.00
N HIS A 607 -22.56 -14.59 -23.18
CA HIS A 607 -23.70 -14.28 -22.32
C HIS A 607 -23.41 -14.68 -20.86
N ARG A 608 -22.83 -15.86 -20.61
CA ARG A 608 -22.46 -16.27 -19.25
C ARG A 608 -21.41 -15.34 -18.64
N ASP A 609 -20.32 -15.06 -19.36
CA ASP A 609 -19.22 -14.25 -18.87
C ASP A 609 -19.64 -12.78 -18.64
N ARG A 610 -20.57 -12.26 -19.47
CA ARG A 610 -21.07 -10.89 -19.38
C ARG A 610 -22.14 -10.67 -18.30
N TYR A 611 -23.02 -11.65 -18.06
CA TYR A 611 -24.22 -11.47 -17.23
C TYR A 611 -24.26 -12.33 -15.96
N THR A 612 -23.49 -13.41 -15.89
CA THR A 612 -23.42 -14.33 -14.74
C THR A 612 -21.98 -14.66 -14.38
N PRO A 613 -21.17 -13.65 -14.03
CA PRO A 613 -19.81 -13.92 -13.58
C PRO A 613 -19.79 -14.74 -12.28
N PRO A 614 -18.72 -15.55 -12.06
CA PRO A 614 -18.46 -16.19 -10.77
C PRO A 614 -18.47 -15.18 -9.63
N ARG A 615 -18.99 -15.59 -8.46
CA ARG A 615 -18.92 -14.76 -7.25
C ARG A 615 -17.50 -14.77 -6.68
N THR A 616 -17.00 -13.59 -6.34
CA THR A 616 -15.74 -13.43 -5.62
C THR A 616 -16.02 -13.31 -4.12
N ASP A 617 -15.99 -14.45 -3.43
CA ASP A 617 -16.22 -14.56 -1.98
C ASP A 617 -14.95 -14.29 -1.14
N CYS A 618 -13.98 -13.56 -1.69
CA CYS A 618 -12.68 -13.29 -1.06
C CYS A 618 -12.71 -12.18 0.01
N ARG A 619 -13.91 -11.76 0.46
CA ARG A 619 -14.13 -10.58 1.30
C ARG A 619 -14.56 -10.96 2.72
N SER A 620 -14.18 -10.14 3.70
CA SER A 620 -14.64 -10.31 5.07
C SER A 620 -16.11 -9.89 5.24
N PRO A 621 -17.01 -10.78 5.72
CA PRO A 621 -18.43 -10.46 5.91
C PRO A 621 -18.68 -9.30 6.89
N VAL A 622 -17.80 -9.14 7.87
CA VAL A 622 -18.01 -8.17 8.96
C VAL A 622 -17.53 -6.77 8.56
N LEU A 623 -16.70 -6.68 7.53
CA LEU A 623 -16.15 -5.43 7.00
C LEU A 623 -16.76 -5.03 5.65
N GLU A 624 -17.71 -5.82 5.15
CA GLU A 624 -18.38 -5.61 3.87
C GLU A 624 -19.18 -4.30 3.89
N LEU A 625 -18.92 -3.45 2.89
CA LEU A 625 -19.69 -2.23 2.66
C LEU A 625 -20.74 -2.50 1.60
N SER A 626 -21.94 -1.91 1.74
CA SER A 626 -22.89 -1.95 0.63
C SER A 626 -22.23 -1.31 -0.60
N LYS A 627 -22.35 -1.94 -1.77
CA LYS A 627 -21.67 -1.43 -2.97
C LYS A 627 -22.16 -0.03 -3.35
N GLU A 628 -23.39 0.33 -2.96
CA GLU A 628 -23.95 1.68 -3.10
C GLU A 628 -23.17 2.72 -2.27
N THR A 629 -22.56 2.31 -1.15
CA THR A 629 -21.68 3.17 -0.34
C THR A 629 -20.34 3.41 -1.05
N LEU A 630 -19.90 2.48 -1.90
CA LEU A 630 -18.65 2.59 -2.66
C LEU A 630 -18.83 3.38 -3.97
N TYR A 631 -19.98 3.25 -4.65
CA TYR A 631 -20.20 3.83 -5.98
C TYR A 631 -21.24 4.95 -6.01
N ARG A 632 -20.75 6.17 -6.29
CA ARG A 632 -21.55 7.39 -6.42
C ARG A 632 -22.65 7.36 -7.49
N ARG A 633 -22.52 6.51 -8.52
CA ARG A 633 -23.47 6.44 -9.64
C ARG A 633 -24.57 5.39 -9.46
N TRP A 634 -24.45 4.47 -8.50
CA TRP A 634 -25.44 3.41 -8.25
C TRP A 634 -26.53 3.79 -7.25
N GLY A 635 -26.74 5.09 -7.13
CA GLY A 635 -27.94 5.64 -6.57
C GLY A 635 -28.13 6.96 -7.26
N GLU A 636 -29.25 7.10 -7.98
CA GLU A 636 -29.89 8.40 -7.90
C GLU A 636 -30.03 8.76 -6.40
N PRO A 637 -29.87 10.04 -6.03
CA PRO A 637 -29.62 10.52 -4.67
C PRO A 637 -30.61 10.10 -3.55
N ALA A 638 -31.66 9.32 -3.81
CA ALA A 638 -32.84 9.31 -2.99
C ALA A 638 -32.69 8.72 -1.57
N HIS A 639 -31.74 7.80 -1.28
CA HIS A 639 -31.78 7.03 -0.01
C HIS A 639 -30.47 6.79 0.74
N ASN A 640 -29.29 7.17 0.21
CA ASN A 640 -27.99 6.77 0.82
C ASN A 640 -27.14 7.91 1.39
N TYR A 641 -27.70 9.11 1.52
CA TYR A 641 -27.13 10.19 2.32
C TYR A 641 -28.23 10.86 3.14
N SER A 642 -27.86 11.32 4.33
CA SER A 642 -28.76 12.06 5.23
C SER A 642 -28.78 13.55 4.89
N VAL A 643 -27.69 14.08 4.31
CA VAL A 643 -27.53 15.51 4.02
C VAL A 643 -26.85 15.75 2.66
N ASP A 644 -27.45 16.60 1.82
CA ASP A 644 -26.80 17.21 0.65
C ASP A 644 -26.46 18.68 0.95
N MET A 645 -25.17 18.96 1.15
CA MET A 645 -24.67 20.30 1.47
C MET A 645 -25.02 21.34 0.40
N ARG A 646 -25.17 20.94 -0.88
CA ARG A 646 -25.59 21.85 -1.95
C ARG A 646 -27.02 22.33 -1.74
N SER A 647 -27.91 21.43 -1.31
CA SER A 647 -29.31 21.78 -1.04
C SER A 647 -29.44 22.72 0.15
N ILE A 648 -28.63 22.52 1.20
CA ILE A 648 -28.58 23.40 2.38
C ILE A 648 -28.07 24.79 1.98
N LEU A 649 -26.97 24.86 1.24
CA LEU A 649 -26.40 26.13 0.80
C LEU A 649 -27.39 26.89 -0.08
N GLN A 650 -28.09 26.20 -0.99
CA GLN A 650 -29.11 26.81 -1.84
C GLN A 650 -30.26 27.37 -0.99
N ARG A 651 -30.82 26.59 -0.06
CA ARG A 651 -31.87 27.07 0.86
C ARG A 651 -31.41 28.28 1.69
N ALA A 652 -30.16 28.29 2.16
CA ALA A 652 -29.61 29.42 2.91
C ALA A 652 -29.49 30.68 2.04
N ILE A 653 -29.07 30.53 0.78
CA ILE A 653 -29.02 31.64 -0.19
C ILE A 653 -30.44 32.15 -0.48
N ASP A 654 -31.41 31.25 -0.66
CA ASP A 654 -32.80 31.60 -0.95
C ASP A 654 -33.47 32.30 0.26
N LEU A 655 -33.06 32.01 1.50
CA LEU A 655 -33.51 32.71 2.71
C LEU A 655 -32.86 34.10 2.92
N LEU A 656 -31.70 34.33 2.31
CA LEU A 656 -30.98 35.61 2.38
C LEU A 656 -31.38 36.59 1.27
N ARG A 657 -32.09 36.10 0.25
CA ARG A 657 -32.69 36.90 -0.83
C ARG A 657 -34.12 37.27 -0.46
#